data_AF-A0A366S461-F1
#
_entry.id   AF-A0A366S461-F1
#
_cell.length_a   1.000
_cell.length_b   1.000
_cell.length_c   1.000
_cell.angle_alpha   90.00
_cell.angle_beta   90.00
_cell.angle_gamma   90.00
#
_symmetry.space_group_name_H-M   'P 1'
#
loop_
_entity.id
_entity.type
_entity.pdbx_description
1 polymer ?
#
loop_
_entity_poly.entity_id
_entity_poly.type
_entity_poly.pdbx_seq_one_letter_code
_entity_poly.pdbx_strand_id
1 'polypeptide(L)'
;MCYPKALSVTFFSMYQFPQIYCGIDSRDKVPYVYLDEDERVTDNAGITFDIDSVVAFPSNIAVAKQGIHWSPTQMAVSDLQSDLHLQSIPVTYTDTSGKQHQVHRPVHHIPHYTFGRLIGFEDISLYLLFPKLYREEQKCSKIRDEDFRLWMDGILLPAIYKCYSAAHVQHYPSSYDHGRYNSTARGVEGLSQRVHPVGREQRLVYFLQPDALEEVWAHITTAIRDPGFQQFEDIIILLQGKNLKVLTKDVTWDKMMTRFRNYWTSAVDERYTTPEVYFDIGKETCPQQASQVVPWSQLAAGVMESPIEKRAETLLYRRCCLESYACQVKNRLAKDGGTQKQVFYPFSMLRDTGSLTIETGKHSSRRAAGLLYSQFYSSVKEVFAAGNVYPFTNTAIETLALDKKLRKTWELVGGGLSHQPAALIKAYLYTKLRCHYALLGSMQKSFGIREEHRVSKELFDAIDNRMRSRELHNQRLIIPTDDNSPYYSFTTDTLLRWVRWNINKFCVGFEMVYSFQDPHFVTWEHTRVMMMFLRCLQFSYTGGLIQKVGGCWQDVRQQPDARQPNGLRRHEGLGFKLTMEKYGYAWFLDKIDWNTLTFRQPYAAYMMFNNPSMQNVYRARYHQVRDVRIDFIRVNKAYQWMLEFSSIPACLHLMERYLRELCLCAFRKDVFFHAKSALKPEYLESALAGEIPLCYHSVNNAVLKEHQPLQLAEGNRLAVKNIDVLFAWLWKSKDDHFERQGWNEKPYRMLFQQSFHAIKTTRGKASARKWRQELKRSFLGSHWILPYPHSRGFIRKDKEEKQFVWWPIAHPGLIKYYARSRQTGTISHPLPSSSIQHHPLDGWQLATNLISNRYMPYVIQPEQDLIRLSEDEFYAQLVCLRERVSADLTQSTFPAPTLELDNSTGGYFPSRWCPVKQMKVAKTFEECDNANDCIWFLNKALERYEHLQHDQVRRRNRRRLNRAIMQMDNDSDSTSEGEEAECTSDEESLVMMRKKQAQVVRNMETQVHELIEAHYRRYPQWKKCYDPELRELNYRLAKVE
;
A
#
# COMPACT_ATOMS: atom_id res chain seq x y z
N MET A 1 -8.07 12.88 -8.42
CA MET A 1 -8.14 11.86 -9.50
C MET A 1 -9.48 12.07 -10.19
N CYS A 2 -9.53 12.84 -11.28
CA CYS A 2 -10.75 13.03 -12.06
C CYS A 2 -10.42 12.98 -13.56
N TYR A 3 -11.07 12.02 -14.26
CA TYR A 3 -11.35 11.86 -15.70
C TYR A 3 -10.24 11.39 -16.69
N PRO A 4 -10.60 10.71 -17.82
CA PRO A 4 -11.91 10.66 -18.50
C PRO A 4 -12.69 9.33 -18.41
N LYS A 5 -14.03 9.48 -18.46
CA LYS A 5 -15.13 8.52 -18.70
C LYS A 5 -14.72 7.11 -19.21
N ALA A 6 -14.24 6.22 -18.33
CA ALA A 6 -14.04 4.81 -18.68
C ALA A 6 -14.79 3.82 -17.78
N LEU A 7 -15.38 4.26 -16.67
CA LEU A 7 -16.31 3.48 -15.86
C LEU A 7 -17.29 4.48 -15.25
N SER A 8 -18.59 4.36 -15.52
CA SER A 8 -19.57 5.27 -14.93
C SER A 8 -19.46 5.17 -13.41
N VAL A 9 -19.06 6.27 -12.78
CA VAL A 9 -19.26 6.46 -11.34
C VAL A 9 -20.74 6.80 -11.22
N THR A 10 -21.57 5.79 -11.02
CA THR A 10 -22.86 6.03 -10.37
C THR A 10 -22.51 6.59 -9.00
N PHE A 11 -22.84 7.85 -8.74
CA PHE A 11 -22.68 8.45 -7.42
C PHE A 11 -23.58 7.70 -6.45
N PHE A 12 -23.04 6.71 -5.74
CA PHE A 12 -23.74 6.03 -4.67
C PHE A 12 -23.80 6.96 -3.46
N SER A 13 -24.98 7.09 -2.87
CA SER A 13 -25.14 7.81 -1.61
C SER A 13 -24.50 7.02 -0.46
N MET A 14 -23.96 7.69 0.56
CA MET A 14 -23.39 7.02 1.75
C MET A 14 -24.38 6.03 2.42
N TYR A 15 -25.68 6.25 2.22
CA TYR A 15 -26.74 5.36 2.69
C TYR A 15 -26.80 3.98 2.00
N GLN A 16 -26.09 3.78 0.88
CA GLN A 16 -26.11 2.50 0.12
C GLN A 16 -24.91 1.58 0.46
N PHE A 17 -23.97 2.02 1.29
CA PHE A 17 -22.79 1.22 1.64
C PHE A 17 -23.11 -0.04 2.45
N PRO A 18 -23.95 0.00 3.49
CA PRO A 18 -24.36 -1.22 4.20
C PRO A 18 -24.97 -2.26 3.24
N GLN A 19 -25.76 -1.80 2.27
CA GLN A 19 -26.37 -2.67 1.26
C GLN A 19 -25.32 -3.30 0.34
N ILE A 20 -24.36 -2.52 -0.16
CA ILE A 20 -23.35 -3.00 -1.11
C ILE A 20 -22.34 -3.97 -0.44
N TYR A 21 -21.91 -3.68 0.79
CA TYR A 21 -20.81 -4.42 1.44
C TYR A 21 -21.27 -5.44 2.48
N CYS A 22 -22.29 -5.12 3.28
CA CYS A 22 -22.84 -6.01 4.30
C CYS A 22 -24.09 -6.76 3.81
N GLY A 23 -24.64 -6.38 2.66
CA GLY A 23 -25.88 -6.96 2.14
C GLY A 23 -27.13 -6.48 2.88
N ILE A 24 -27.04 -5.48 3.76
CA ILE A 24 -28.18 -5.04 4.58
C ILE A 24 -29.09 -4.14 3.73
N ASP A 25 -30.27 -4.63 3.35
CA ASP A 25 -31.29 -3.88 2.63
C ASP A 25 -32.19 -3.03 3.55
N SER A 26 -33.19 -2.35 3.01
CA SER A 26 -34.14 -1.54 3.79
C SER A 26 -35.01 -2.35 4.77
N ARG A 27 -34.95 -3.68 4.73
CA ARG A 27 -35.64 -4.61 5.62
C ARG A 27 -34.69 -5.24 6.64
N ASP A 28 -33.45 -4.76 6.72
CA ASP A 28 -32.35 -5.31 7.52
C ASP A 28 -32.06 -6.80 7.25
N LYS A 29 -32.36 -7.28 6.03
CA LYS A 29 -32.11 -8.67 5.64
C LYS A 29 -30.92 -8.77 4.68
N VAL A 30 -30.00 -9.67 4.99
CA VAL A 30 -28.86 -10.00 4.13
C VAL A 30 -29.32 -10.98 3.04
N PRO A 31 -29.09 -10.70 1.74
CA PRO A 31 -29.50 -11.58 0.66
C PRO A 31 -28.68 -12.86 0.66
N TYR A 32 -29.38 -13.96 0.42
CA TYR A 32 -28.76 -15.25 0.16
C TYR A 32 -28.46 -15.35 -1.33
N VAL A 33 -27.27 -15.86 -1.66
CA VAL A 33 -26.86 -16.12 -3.04
C VAL A 33 -26.96 -17.62 -3.27
N TYR A 34 -28.02 -18.05 -3.97
CA TYR A 34 -28.27 -19.44 -4.33
C TYR A 34 -27.96 -19.63 -5.82
N LEU A 35 -26.89 -20.37 -6.11
CA LEU A 35 -26.44 -20.57 -7.49
C LEU A 35 -27.42 -21.38 -8.33
N ASP A 36 -28.18 -22.28 -7.70
CA ASP A 36 -29.19 -23.11 -8.37
C ASP A 36 -30.38 -22.29 -8.92
N GLU A 37 -30.73 -21.16 -8.29
CA GLU A 37 -31.88 -20.34 -8.72
C GLU A 37 -31.61 -19.57 -10.03
N ASP A 38 -30.35 -19.15 -10.24
CA ASP A 38 -29.91 -18.38 -11.42
C ASP A 38 -29.32 -19.27 -12.53
N GLU A 39 -29.24 -20.58 -12.28
CA GLU A 39 -28.72 -21.54 -13.24
C GLU A 39 -29.59 -21.57 -14.51
N ARG A 40 -28.90 -21.58 -15.65
CA ARG A 40 -29.52 -21.69 -16.97
C ARG A 40 -28.98 -22.93 -17.63
N VAL A 41 -29.82 -23.97 -17.66
CA VAL A 41 -29.57 -25.21 -18.40
C VAL A 41 -30.17 -25.03 -19.78
N THR A 42 -29.35 -24.94 -20.84
CA THR A 42 -29.90 -24.85 -22.20
C THR A 42 -29.38 -25.90 -23.17
N ASP A 43 -28.08 -26.24 -23.16
CA ASP A 43 -27.54 -27.29 -24.03
C ASP A 43 -26.55 -28.23 -23.33
N ASN A 44 -26.29 -29.38 -23.94
CA ASN A 44 -25.28 -30.34 -23.49
C ASN A 44 -23.85 -29.79 -23.69
N ALA A 45 -22.94 -30.14 -22.79
CA ALA A 45 -21.54 -29.71 -22.87
C ALA A 45 -20.66 -30.77 -23.55
N GLY A 46 -19.86 -30.36 -24.53
CA GLY A 46 -18.92 -31.24 -25.23
C GLY A 46 -17.61 -31.40 -24.47
N ILE A 47 -17.02 -32.58 -24.54
CA ILE A 47 -15.69 -32.86 -23.97
C ILE A 47 -14.62 -32.73 -25.06
N THR A 48 -13.49 -32.13 -24.67
CA THR A 48 -12.24 -32.13 -25.42
C THR A 48 -11.10 -32.63 -24.52
N PHE A 49 -10.07 -33.18 -25.16
CA PHE A 49 -8.87 -33.68 -24.49
C PHE A 49 -7.65 -32.96 -25.05
N ASP A 50 -6.64 -32.78 -24.20
CA ASP A 50 -5.34 -32.25 -24.58
C ASP A 50 -4.24 -32.75 -23.65
N ILE A 51 -3.00 -32.50 -24.05
CA ILE A 51 -1.82 -32.60 -23.19
C ILE A 51 -1.34 -31.17 -23.01
N ASP A 52 -1.35 -30.66 -21.78
CA ASP A 52 -0.93 -29.28 -21.49
C ASP A 52 0.58 -29.16 -21.32
N SER A 53 1.19 -30.19 -20.75
CA SER A 53 2.63 -30.19 -20.50
C SER A 53 3.20 -31.60 -20.52
N VAL A 54 4.49 -31.67 -20.82
CA VAL A 54 5.30 -32.88 -20.76
C VAL A 54 6.60 -32.56 -20.05
N VAL A 55 7.02 -33.45 -19.15
CA VAL A 55 8.30 -33.35 -18.46
C VAL A 55 9.05 -34.66 -18.62
N ALA A 56 10.32 -34.58 -19.01
CA ALA A 56 11.19 -35.73 -19.17
C ALA A 56 12.61 -35.39 -18.73
N PHE A 57 13.41 -36.42 -18.43
CA PHE A 57 14.82 -36.28 -18.07
C PHE A 57 15.70 -37.00 -19.10
N PRO A 58 16.16 -36.33 -20.16
CA PRO A 58 17.04 -36.94 -21.15
C PRO A 58 18.44 -37.24 -20.60
N SER A 59 19.11 -38.25 -21.16
CA SER A 59 20.51 -38.58 -20.88
C SER A 59 21.49 -37.79 -21.76
N ASN A 60 21.03 -37.23 -22.88
CA ASN A 60 21.84 -36.49 -23.85
C ASN A 60 21.02 -35.37 -24.52
N ILE A 61 21.66 -34.25 -24.89
CA ILE A 61 21.03 -33.15 -25.65
C ILE A 61 20.67 -33.54 -27.09
N ALA A 62 21.23 -34.63 -27.61
CA ALA A 62 20.84 -35.27 -28.88
C ALA A 62 19.38 -35.76 -28.89
N VAL A 63 18.67 -35.70 -27.76
CA VAL A 63 17.20 -35.84 -27.69
C VAL A 63 16.48 -34.90 -28.68
N ALA A 64 17.09 -33.78 -29.05
CA ALA A 64 16.56 -32.83 -30.02
C ALA A 64 16.84 -33.25 -31.47
N LYS A 65 15.91 -34.01 -32.06
CA LYS A 65 16.07 -34.67 -33.37
C LYS A 65 16.33 -33.71 -34.54
N GLN A 66 15.81 -32.49 -34.47
CA GLN A 66 15.96 -31.46 -35.53
C GLN A 66 16.93 -30.33 -35.13
N GLY A 67 17.62 -30.47 -33.99
CA GLY A 67 18.52 -29.44 -33.47
C GLY A 67 17.87 -28.54 -32.42
N ILE A 68 18.66 -27.56 -31.96
CA ILE A 68 18.33 -26.72 -30.80
C ILE A 68 18.47 -25.24 -31.14
N HIS A 69 17.45 -24.48 -30.78
CA HIS A 69 17.49 -23.02 -30.65
C HIS A 69 18.15 -22.65 -29.31
N TRP A 70 19.49 -22.61 -29.31
CA TRP A 70 20.35 -22.39 -28.16
C TRP A 70 20.36 -20.93 -27.70
N SER A 71 20.23 -20.70 -26.40
CA SER A 71 20.18 -19.37 -25.77
C SER A 71 21.44 -19.12 -24.94
N PRO A 72 22.45 -18.35 -25.37
CA PRO A 72 23.74 -18.24 -24.68
C PRO A 72 23.72 -17.36 -23.41
N THR A 73 22.58 -16.79 -23.04
CA THR A 73 22.42 -15.93 -21.86
C THR A 73 21.36 -16.46 -20.90
N GLN A 74 21.51 -16.16 -19.60
CA GLN A 74 20.56 -16.54 -18.55
C GLN A 74 19.40 -15.54 -18.49
N MET A 75 18.32 -15.79 -19.24
CA MET A 75 17.14 -14.93 -19.22
C MET A 75 16.20 -15.27 -18.05
N ALA A 76 16.00 -14.33 -17.12
CA ALA A 76 15.16 -14.52 -15.93
C ALA A 76 13.68 -14.87 -16.22
N VAL A 77 13.18 -14.54 -17.42
CA VAL A 77 11.80 -14.83 -17.84
C VAL A 77 11.60 -16.33 -18.15
N SER A 78 12.69 -17.06 -18.40
CA SER A 78 12.66 -18.48 -18.78
C SER A 78 12.92 -19.44 -17.62
N ASP A 79 13.28 -18.91 -16.45
CA ASP A 79 13.59 -19.71 -15.27
C ASP A 79 12.37 -20.49 -14.75
N LEU A 80 12.63 -21.66 -14.18
CA LEU A 80 11.63 -22.45 -13.48
C LEU A 80 11.27 -21.75 -12.17
N GLN A 81 10.05 -21.21 -12.08
CA GLN A 81 9.60 -20.45 -10.90
C GLN A 81 8.63 -21.21 -9.99
N SER A 82 8.08 -22.34 -10.46
CA SER A 82 7.03 -23.08 -9.76
C SER A 82 7.37 -24.54 -9.59
N ASP A 83 6.78 -25.16 -8.57
CA ASP A 83 6.88 -26.59 -8.36
C ASP A 83 6.35 -27.39 -9.55
N LEU A 84 7.07 -28.46 -9.89
CA LEU A 84 6.68 -29.45 -10.89
C LEU A 84 6.03 -30.68 -10.23
N HIS A 85 5.84 -30.69 -8.92
CA HIS A 85 5.21 -31.79 -8.16
C HIS A 85 5.91 -33.14 -8.33
N LEU A 86 7.14 -33.13 -8.86
CA LEU A 86 8.00 -34.29 -9.03
C LEU A 86 8.70 -34.64 -7.72
N GLN A 87 9.40 -35.77 -7.71
CA GLN A 87 10.28 -36.08 -6.58
C GLN A 87 11.37 -35.01 -6.47
N SER A 88 11.76 -34.71 -5.23
CA SER A 88 12.88 -33.78 -4.99
C SER A 88 14.19 -34.46 -5.35
N ILE A 89 15.11 -33.71 -5.95
CA ILE A 89 16.43 -34.21 -6.40
C ILE A 89 17.46 -33.97 -5.28
N PRO A 90 18.38 -34.91 -5.02
CA PRO A 90 19.47 -34.70 -4.08
C PRO A 90 20.43 -33.63 -4.59
N VAL A 91 20.81 -32.71 -3.72
CA VAL A 91 21.82 -31.67 -3.96
C VAL A 91 22.84 -31.69 -2.83
N THR A 92 24.07 -31.30 -3.16
CA THR A 92 25.18 -31.26 -2.21
C THR A 92 25.67 -29.83 -2.07
N TYR A 93 25.90 -29.37 -0.84
CA TYR A 93 26.50 -28.06 -0.57
C TYR A 93 27.43 -28.10 0.64
N THR A 94 28.38 -27.18 0.68
CA THR A 94 29.28 -26.99 1.82
C THR A 94 28.81 -25.79 2.63
N ASP A 95 28.64 -25.95 3.93
CA ASP A 95 28.24 -24.85 4.81
C ASP A 95 29.40 -23.90 5.14
N THR A 96 29.12 -22.83 5.89
CA THR A 96 30.11 -21.83 6.32
C THR A 96 31.20 -22.39 7.24
N SER A 97 31.00 -23.58 7.81
CA SER A 97 31.98 -24.31 8.63
C SER A 97 32.85 -25.28 7.83
N GLY A 98 32.63 -25.38 6.51
CA GLY A 98 33.36 -26.29 5.63
C GLY A 98 32.80 -27.72 5.61
N LYS A 99 31.64 -27.96 6.22
CA LYS A 99 31.02 -29.28 6.27
C LYS A 99 30.11 -29.49 5.05
N GLN A 100 30.25 -30.64 4.38
CA GLN A 100 29.35 -31.04 3.31
C GLN A 100 28.02 -31.58 3.84
N HIS A 101 26.94 -31.19 3.19
CA HIS A 101 25.58 -31.64 3.45
C HIS A 101 24.93 -32.12 2.16
N GLN A 102 24.13 -33.19 2.26
CA GLN A 102 23.28 -33.66 1.19
C GLN A 102 21.82 -33.45 1.57
N VAL A 103 21.07 -32.71 0.76
CA VAL A 103 19.66 -32.38 1.01
C VAL A 103 18.84 -32.59 -0.25
N HIS A 104 17.54 -32.84 -0.12
CA HIS A 104 16.65 -32.94 -1.27
C HIS A 104 15.99 -31.59 -1.55
N ARG A 105 15.93 -31.19 -2.82
CA ARG A 105 15.30 -29.93 -3.26
C ARG A 105 14.37 -30.15 -4.46
N PRO A 106 13.24 -29.41 -4.54
CA PRO A 106 12.39 -29.46 -5.73
C PRO A 106 13.14 -28.87 -6.93
N VAL A 107 12.79 -29.31 -8.14
CA VAL A 107 13.51 -28.97 -9.39
C VAL A 107 13.74 -27.46 -9.57
N HIS A 108 12.72 -26.64 -9.34
CA HIS A 108 12.78 -25.19 -9.48
C HIS A 108 13.67 -24.47 -8.45
N HIS A 109 14.14 -25.16 -7.40
CA HIS A 109 15.11 -24.62 -6.44
C HIS A 109 16.56 -24.98 -6.78
N ILE A 110 16.79 -25.84 -7.77
CA ILE A 110 18.13 -26.24 -8.19
C ILE A 110 18.66 -25.16 -9.15
N PRO A 111 19.93 -24.75 -9.02
CA PRO A 111 20.54 -23.83 -9.98
C PRO A 111 20.44 -24.39 -11.39
N HIS A 112 19.96 -23.58 -12.33
CA HIS A 112 19.74 -24.06 -13.69
C HIS A 112 19.94 -23.01 -14.76
N TYR A 113 20.15 -23.50 -15.96
CA TYR A 113 20.33 -22.74 -17.18
C TYR A 113 19.31 -23.21 -18.22
N THR A 114 18.53 -22.28 -18.77
CA THR A 114 17.67 -22.57 -19.94
C THR A 114 18.54 -22.67 -21.18
N PHE A 115 18.94 -23.89 -21.54
CA PHE A 115 19.84 -24.17 -22.65
C PHE A 115 19.26 -23.69 -23.98
N GLY A 116 17.99 -24.00 -24.24
CA GLY A 116 17.38 -23.64 -25.51
C GLY A 116 16.01 -24.27 -25.70
N ARG A 117 15.53 -24.26 -26.94
CA ARG A 117 14.26 -24.87 -27.36
C ARG A 117 14.50 -25.86 -28.49
N LEU A 118 13.68 -26.90 -28.57
CA LEU A 118 13.75 -27.87 -29.66
C LEU A 118 13.24 -27.26 -30.96
N ILE A 119 13.89 -27.58 -32.08
CA ILE A 119 13.40 -27.23 -33.42
C ILE A 119 12.34 -28.23 -33.86
N GLY A 120 11.30 -27.71 -34.51
CA GLY A 120 10.13 -28.51 -34.91
C GLY A 120 9.13 -28.72 -33.76
N PHE A 121 9.49 -28.33 -32.53
CA PHE A 121 8.58 -28.26 -31.40
C PHE A 121 9.06 -27.23 -30.34
N GLU A 122 9.01 -25.94 -30.68
CA GLU A 122 9.64 -24.85 -29.94
C GLU A 122 8.99 -24.55 -28.58
N ASP A 123 7.82 -25.12 -28.29
CA ASP A 123 7.19 -25.08 -26.97
C ASP A 123 7.93 -25.96 -25.95
N ILE A 124 8.81 -26.86 -26.40
CA ILE A 124 9.69 -27.66 -25.55
C ILE A 124 10.99 -26.90 -25.29
N SER A 125 11.27 -26.64 -24.01
CA SER A 125 12.52 -26.05 -23.53
C SER A 125 13.42 -27.11 -22.88
N LEU A 126 14.72 -26.98 -23.10
CA LEU A 126 15.76 -27.77 -22.45
C LEU A 126 16.42 -26.94 -21.35
N TYR A 127 16.57 -27.55 -20.19
CA TYR A 127 17.21 -26.99 -19.02
C TYR A 127 18.37 -27.87 -18.60
N LEU A 128 19.49 -27.26 -18.22
CA LEU A 128 20.59 -27.93 -17.54
C LEU A 128 20.50 -27.57 -16.05
N LEU A 129 20.28 -28.57 -15.21
CA LEU A 129 20.23 -28.43 -13.76
C LEU A 129 21.61 -28.79 -13.17
N PHE A 130 22.08 -28.02 -12.19
CA PHE A 130 23.40 -28.17 -11.58
C PHE A 130 23.28 -28.44 -10.07
N PRO A 131 23.10 -29.71 -9.64
CA PRO A 131 22.93 -30.07 -8.24
C PRO A 131 24.07 -29.63 -7.31
N LYS A 132 25.32 -29.66 -7.79
CA LYS A 132 26.52 -29.28 -7.02
C LYS A 132 26.77 -27.76 -6.93
N LEU A 133 26.02 -26.95 -7.67
CA LEU A 133 26.06 -25.48 -7.53
C LEU A 133 25.06 -24.96 -6.49
N TYR A 134 24.29 -25.86 -5.85
CA TYR A 134 23.32 -25.47 -4.84
C TYR A 134 24.00 -24.82 -3.63
N ARG A 135 23.42 -23.71 -3.16
CA ARG A 135 23.89 -22.95 -2.01
C ARG A 135 22.71 -22.60 -1.13
N GLU A 136 22.78 -22.92 0.16
CA GLU A 136 21.65 -22.74 1.08
C GLU A 136 21.29 -21.26 1.28
N GLU A 137 22.27 -20.36 1.20
CA GLU A 137 22.06 -18.92 1.32
C GLU A 137 21.43 -18.28 0.07
N GLN A 138 21.46 -18.99 -1.06
CA GLN A 138 20.97 -18.46 -2.33
C GLN A 138 19.45 -18.64 -2.46
N LYS A 139 18.74 -17.51 -2.65
CA LYS A 139 17.27 -17.48 -2.71
C LYS A 139 16.69 -17.65 -4.11
N CYS A 140 17.51 -17.63 -5.15
CA CYS A 140 17.08 -17.81 -6.54
C CYS A 140 17.81 -19.00 -7.18
N SER A 141 17.20 -19.60 -8.18
CA SER A 141 17.77 -20.70 -8.97
C SER A 141 18.69 -20.22 -10.10
N LYS A 142 18.91 -18.91 -10.25
CA LYS A 142 19.83 -18.37 -11.26
C LYS A 142 21.27 -18.76 -10.91
N ILE A 143 22.05 -19.21 -11.89
CA ILE A 143 23.47 -19.47 -11.69
C ILE A 143 24.20 -18.14 -11.52
N ARG A 144 25.14 -18.04 -10.58
CA ARG A 144 25.93 -16.82 -10.38
C ARG A 144 26.70 -16.49 -11.65
N ASP A 145 26.88 -15.20 -11.94
CA ASP A 145 27.55 -14.76 -13.17
C ASP A 145 28.99 -15.33 -13.28
N GLU A 146 29.67 -15.54 -12.13
CA GLU A 146 30.99 -16.19 -12.06
C GLU A 146 30.98 -17.65 -12.49
N ASP A 147 30.07 -18.45 -11.93
CA ASP A 147 29.91 -19.87 -12.25
C ASP A 147 29.45 -20.04 -13.71
N PHE A 148 28.55 -19.17 -14.17
CA PHE A 148 28.04 -19.26 -15.53
C PHE A 148 29.07 -18.81 -16.58
N ARG A 149 29.92 -17.83 -16.28
CA ARG A 149 31.07 -17.50 -17.14
C ARG A 149 32.01 -18.70 -17.27
N LEU A 150 32.33 -19.35 -16.15
CA LEU A 150 33.20 -20.54 -16.15
C LEU A 150 32.58 -21.71 -16.93
N TRP A 151 31.28 -21.95 -16.78
CA TRP A 151 30.54 -22.93 -17.58
C TRP A 151 30.60 -22.63 -19.08
N MET A 152 30.32 -21.38 -19.46
CA MET A 152 30.28 -20.97 -20.87
C MET A 152 31.65 -21.03 -21.53
N ASP A 153 32.64 -20.37 -20.94
CA ASP A 153 33.96 -20.18 -21.55
C ASP A 153 34.88 -21.39 -21.37
N GLY A 154 34.71 -22.14 -20.27
CA GLY A 154 35.54 -23.29 -19.94
C GLY A 154 35.04 -24.62 -20.49
N ILE A 155 33.72 -24.77 -20.71
CA ILE A 155 33.10 -26.07 -21.03
C ILE A 155 32.24 -25.99 -22.29
N LEU A 156 31.18 -25.19 -22.27
CA LEU A 156 30.13 -25.26 -23.30
C LEU A 156 30.60 -24.73 -24.66
N LEU A 157 31.17 -23.52 -24.71
CA LEU A 157 31.66 -22.94 -25.96
C LEU A 157 32.81 -23.77 -26.56
N PRO A 158 33.85 -24.20 -25.80
CA PRO A 158 34.88 -25.10 -26.33
C PRO A 158 34.30 -26.40 -26.92
N ALA A 159 33.32 -27.02 -26.27
CA ALA A 159 32.66 -28.21 -26.78
C ALA A 159 31.93 -27.94 -28.11
N ILE A 160 31.16 -26.85 -28.19
CA ILE A 160 30.47 -26.43 -29.43
C ILE A 160 31.50 -26.15 -30.55
N TYR A 161 32.54 -25.36 -30.28
CA TYR A 161 33.53 -24.96 -31.28
C TYR A 161 34.37 -26.12 -31.80
N LYS A 162 34.52 -27.19 -31.02
CA LYS A 162 35.21 -28.41 -31.44
C LYS A 162 34.37 -29.30 -32.35
N CYS A 163 33.04 -29.29 -32.17
CA CYS A 163 32.13 -30.16 -32.89
C CYS A 163 31.54 -29.54 -34.17
N TYR A 164 31.49 -28.21 -34.27
CA TYR A 164 30.93 -27.52 -35.43
C TYR A 164 32.00 -26.86 -36.31
N SER A 165 31.75 -26.78 -37.61
CA SER A 165 32.70 -26.17 -38.55
C SER A 165 32.82 -24.65 -38.36
N ALA A 166 33.94 -24.06 -38.82
CA ALA A 166 34.19 -22.62 -38.77
C ALA A 166 33.05 -21.79 -39.40
N ALA A 167 32.41 -22.31 -40.45
CA ALA A 167 31.29 -21.66 -41.13
C ALA A 167 30.02 -21.55 -40.25
N HIS A 168 29.83 -22.47 -39.30
CA HIS A 168 28.73 -22.39 -38.34
C HIS A 168 29.10 -21.48 -37.17
N VAL A 169 30.25 -21.73 -36.54
CA VAL A 169 30.62 -21.08 -35.28
C VAL A 169 31.03 -19.62 -35.43
N GLN A 170 31.31 -19.13 -36.64
CA GLN A 170 31.50 -17.69 -36.92
C GLN A 170 30.28 -16.84 -36.53
N HIS A 171 29.10 -17.46 -36.47
CA HIS A 171 27.86 -16.78 -36.07
C HIS A 171 27.59 -16.86 -34.57
N TYR A 172 28.34 -17.66 -33.80
CA TYR A 172 28.12 -17.85 -32.37
C TYR A 172 28.94 -16.85 -31.54
N PRO A 173 28.52 -16.54 -30.31
CA PRO A 173 29.35 -15.74 -29.41
C PRO A 173 30.64 -16.49 -29.08
N SER A 174 31.75 -15.75 -29.06
CA SER A 174 33.08 -16.28 -28.74
C SER A 174 33.36 -16.38 -27.24
N SER A 175 32.52 -15.78 -26.39
CA SER A 175 32.62 -15.85 -24.92
C SER A 175 31.29 -15.49 -24.26
N TYR A 176 31.18 -15.75 -22.95
CA TYR A 176 30.11 -15.30 -22.08
C TYR A 176 29.89 -13.78 -22.18
N ASP A 177 30.97 -12.99 -22.08
CA ASP A 177 30.87 -11.53 -22.10
C ASP A 177 30.40 -11.05 -23.48
N HIS A 178 30.88 -11.64 -24.58
CA HIS A 178 30.40 -11.33 -25.93
C HIS A 178 28.88 -11.58 -26.05
N GLY A 179 28.39 -12.74 -25.61
CA GLY A 179 26.95 -13.04 -25.60
C GLY A 179 26.13 -12.07 -24.74
N ARG A 180 26.63 -11.73 -23.55
CA ARG A 180 26.00 -10.79 -22.61
C ARG A 180 25.87 -9.40 -23.22
N TYR A 181 26.95 -8.82 -23.74
CA TYR A 181 26.91 -7.46 -24.30
C TYR A 181 26.02 -7.38 -25.54
N ASN A 182 26.07 -8.39 -26.44
CA ASN A 182 25.17 -8.47 -27.59
C ASN A 182 23.69 -8.50 -27.17
N SER A 183 23.37 -9.22 -26.09
CA SER A 183 21.99 -9.27 -25.58
C SER A 183 21.50 -7.91 -25.04
N THR A 184 22.38 -7.02 -24.62
CA THR A 184 22.00 -5.69 -24.10
C THR A 184 22.09 -4.56 -25.13
N ALA A 185 22.76 -4.79 -26.27
CA ALA A 185 23.07 -3.80 -27.29
C ALA A 185 21.86 -2.92 -27.65
N ARG A 186 20.73 -3.52 -28.06
CA ARG A 186 19.51 -2.77 -28.44
C ARG A 186 18.97 -1.87 -27.33
N GLY A 187 19.06 -2.32 -26.08
CA GLY A 187 18.54 -1.58 -24.92
C GLY A 187 19.48 -0.50 -24.40
N VAL A 188 20.80 -0.64 -24.61
CA VAL A 188 21.83 0.24 -24.06
C VAL A 188 22.36 1.22 -25.11
N GLU A 189 22.69 0.76 -26.31
CA GLU A 189 23.27 1.57 -27.38
C GLU A 189 22.24 2.53 -28.00
N GLY A 190 20.95 2.20 -27.91
CA GLY A 190 19.84 3.03 -28.38
C GLY A 190 19.34 4.11 -27.41
N LEU A 191 20.02 4.32 -26.26
CA LEU A 191 19.57 5.27 -25.24
C LEU A 191 19.87 6.72 -25.63
N SER A 192 18.82 7.51 -25.89
CA SER A 192 18.90 8.95 -26.20
C SER A 192 18.44 9.86 -25.04
N GLN A 193 17.85 9.32 -23.98
CA GLN A 193 17.39 10.07 -22.80
C GLN A 193 17.87 9.45 -21.48
N ARG A 194 18.15 10.29 -20.47
CA ARG A 194 18.55 9.85 -19.11
C ARG A 194 17.38 9.18 -18.39
N VAL A 195 17.19 7.89 -18.59
CA VAL A 195 16.43 7.04 -17.67
C VAL A 195 17.22 5.76 -17.44
N HIS A 196 17.66 5.53 -16.20
CA HIS A 196 18.10 4.20 -15.78
C HIS A 196 16.86 3.34 -15.53
N PRO A 197 16.68 2.28 -16.32
CA PRO A 197 16.56 0.96 -15.75
C PRO A 197 17.59 0.01 -16.40
N VAL A 198 17.84 -1.12 -15.75
CA VAL A 198 18.63 -2.24 -16.29
C VAL A 198 18.32 -2.42 -17.79
N GLY A 199 19.36 -2.41 -18.64
CA GLY A 199 19.20 -2.51 -20.09
C GLY A 199 18.32 -3.71 -20.43
N ARG A 200 17.27 -3.49 -21.22
CA ARG A 200 16.37 -4.57 -21.62
C ARG A 200 17.16 -5.56 -22.47
N GLU A 201 17.36 -6.76 -21.95
CA GLU A 201 18.00 -7.85 -22.68
C GLU A 201 17.10 -8.32 -23.83
N GLN A 202 17.63 -8.30 -25.05
CA GLN A 202 17.03 -8.93 -26.21
C GLN A 202 17.38 -10.42 -26.22
N ARG A 203 16.42 -11.24 -26.63
CA ARG A 203 16.61 -12.69 -26.73
C ARG A 203 17.36 -13.00 -28.02
N LEU A 204 18.65 -13.33 -27.89
CA LEU A 204 19.47 -13.85 -28.99
C LEU A 204 19.51 -15.37 -28.91
N VAL A 205 19.30 -16.02 -30.05
CA VAL A 205 19.20 -17.48 -30.15
C VAL A 205 19.98 -17.94 -31.36
N TYR A 206 20.73 -19.03 -31.22
CA TYR A 206 21.58 -19.60 -32.26
C TYR A 206 21.18 -21.04 -32.54
N PHE A 207 21.26 -21.46 -33.80
CA PHE A 207 20.90 -22.82 -34.21
C PHE A 207 22.08 -23.77 -34.00
N LEU A 208 21.88 -24.81 -33.19
CA LEU A 208 22.78 -25.96 -33.07
C LEU A 208 22.25 -27.12 -33.92
N GLN A 209 23.02 -27.57 -34.90
CA GLN A 209 22.62 -28.66 -35.80
C GLN A 209 22.58 -30.01 -35.07
N PRO A 210 21.63 -30.90 -35.41
CA PRO A 210 21.41 -32.17 -34.72
C PRO A 210 22.61 -33.13 -34.81
N ASP A 211 23.30 -33.17 -35.95
CA ASP A 211 24.32 -34.19 -36.27
C ASP A 211 25.47 -34.25 -35.26
N ALA A 212 25.81 -33.12 -34.64
CA ALA A 212 26.92 -33.03 -33.69
C ALA A 212 26.48 -32.95 -32.22
N LEU A 213 25.18 -32.96 -31.91
CA LEU A 213 24.68 -32.77 -30.53
C LEU A 213 25.17 -33.85 -29.57
N GLU A 214 25.26 -35.10 -30.04
CA GLU A 214 25.74 -36.22 -29.23
C GLU A 214 27.22 -36.04 -28.86
N GLU A 215 28.04 -35.64 -29.83
CA GLU A 215 29.47 -35.36 -29.64
C GLU A 215 29.70 -34.15 -28.74
N VAL A 216 28.90 -33.08 -28.91
CA VAL A 216 28.94 -31.89 -28.03
C VAL A 216 28.71 -32.31 -26.58
N TRP A 217 27.71 -33.17 -26.31
CA TRP A 217 27.47 -33.67 -24.96
C TRP A 217 28.62 -34.53 -24.42
N ALA A 218 29.21 -35.37 -25.26
CA ALA A 218 30.37 -36.17 -24.90
C ALA A 218 31.58 -35.28 -24.52
N HIS A 219 31.80 -34.18 -25.24
CA HIS A 219 32.83 -33.20 -24.89
C HIS A 219 32.51 -32.41 -23.62
N ILE A 220 31.26 -32.01 -23.40
CA ILE A 220 30.82 -31.38 -22.14
C ILE A 220 31.12 -32.30 -20.95
N THR A 221 30.67 -33.55 -21.01
CA THR A 221 30.83 -34.53 -19.93
C THR A 221 32.29 -34.92 -19.69
N THR A 222 33.13 -34.89 -20.73
CA THR A 222 34.58 -35.07 -20.61
C THR A 222 35.24 -33.87 -19.92
N ALA A 223 34.96 -32.65 -20.38
CA ALA A 223 35.55 -31.42 -19.83
C ALA A 223 35.20 -31.20 -18.36
N ILE A 224 34.01 -31.60 -17.91
CA ILE A 224 33.61 -31.52 -16.49
C ILE A 224 34.56 -32.28 -15.55
N ARG A 225 35.24 -33.33 -16.06
CA ARG A 225 36.20 -34.13 -15.28
C ARG A 225 37.55 -33.44 -15.10
N ASP A 226 37.82 -32.37 -15.84
CA ASP A 226 39.09 -31.66 -15.75
C ASP A 226 39.18 -30.86 -14.42
N PRO A 227 40.39 -30.67 -13.87
CA PRO A 227 40.59 -29.88 -12.66
C PRO A 227 40.01 -28.46 -12.78
N GLY A 228 39.11 -28.08 -11.87
CA GLY A 228 38.48 -26.75 -11.83
C GLY A 228 37.01 -26.71 -12.28
N PHE A 229 36.46 -27.84 -12.74
CA PHE A 229 35.09 -27.95 -13.22
C PHE A 229 34.20 -28.94 -12.43
N GLN A 230 34.71 -29.49 -11.32
CA GLN A 230 33.99 -30.51 -10.53
C GLN A 230 32.65 -30.04 -9.97
N GLN A 231 32.46 -28.72 -9.78
CA GLN A 231 31.20 -28.11 -9.38
C GLN A 231 30.07 -28.27 -10.42
N PHE A 232 30.41 -28.68 -11.65
CA PHE A 232 29.46 -29.01 -12.71
C PHE A 232 29.25 -30.52 -12.88
N GLU A 233 29.78 -31.38 -11.99
CA GLU A 233 29.45 -32.80 -12.03
C GLU A 233 27.96 -33.06 -11.74
N ASP A 234 27.45 -34.21 -12.20
CA ASP A 234 26.06 -34.65 -12.04
C ASP A 234 25.02 -33.71 -12.67
N ILE A 235 25.34 -33.07 -13.80
CA ILE A 235 24.36 -32.27 -14.56
C ILE A 235 23.18 -33.15 -14.96
N ILE A 236 21.97 -32.62 -14.74
CA ILE A 236 20.73 -33.26 -15.16
C ILE A 236 20.13 -32.44 -16.29
N ILE A 237 19.80 -33.10 -17.41
CA ILE A 237 19.02 -32.48 -18.48
C ILE A 237 17.54 -32.62 -18.12
N LEU A 238 16.82 -31.51 -18.12
CA LEU A 238 15.37 -31.48 -17.98
C LEU A 238 14.77 -30.98 -19.29
N LEU A 239 13.88 -31.78 -19.86
CA LEU A 239 13.04 -31.41 -20.99
C LEU A 239 11.65 -31.04 -20.45
N GLN A 240 11.17 -29.85 -20.80
CA GLN A 240 9.85 -29.40 -20.40
C GLN A 240 9.13 -28.74 -21.57
N GLY A 241 8.03 -29.37 -22.01
CA GLY A 241 7.01 -28.74 -22.84
C GLY A 241 5.91 -28.17 -21.94
N LYS A 242 5.52 -26.91 -22.16
CA LYS A 242 4.45 -26.24 -21.40
C LYS A 242 3.53 -25.48 -22.34
N ASN A 243 2.29 -25.24 -21.89
CA ASN A 243 1.28 -24.49 -22.65
C ASN A 243 0.90 -25.16 -23.98
N LEU A 244 0.93 -26.50 -24.00
CA LEU A 244 0.58 -27.33 -25.15
C LEU A 244 -0.95 -27.49 -25.30
N LYS A 245 -1.74 -27.01 -24.32
CA LYS A 245 -3.19 -27.21 -24.23
C LYS A 245 -3.97 -26.91 -25.50
N VAL A 246 -3.63 -25.86 -26.26
CA VAL A 246 -4.38 -25.49 -27.48
C VAL A 246 -3.84 -26.26 -28.68
N LEU A 247 -2.52 -26.49 -28.71
CA LEU A 247 -1.84 -27.19 -29.80
C LEU A 247 -2.31 -28.64 -29.91
N THR A 248 -2.47 -29.34 -28.79
CA THR A 248 -2.80 -30.78 -28.77
C THR A 248 -4.29 -31.07 -28.65
N LYS A 249 -5.15 -30.04 -28.50
CA LYS A 249 -6.58 -30.20 -28.19
C LYS A 249 -7.40 -30.83 -29.29
N ASP A 250 -8.20 -31.84 -28.97
CA ASP A 250 -9.20 -32.37 -29.89
C ASP A 250 -10.46 -32.91 -29.20
N VAL A 251 -11.50 -33.19 -29.99
CA VAL A 251 -12.82 -33.67 -29.53
C VAL A 251 -12.86 -35.18 -29.27
N THR A 252 -11.83 -35.91 -29.69
CA THR A 252 -11.66 -37.33 -29.36
C THR A 252 -10.27 -37.58 -28.79
N TRP A 253 -10.15 -38.60 -27.96
CA TRP A 253 -8.87 -39.02 -27.38
C TRP A 253 -7.86 -39.42 -28.46
N ASP A 254 -8.29 -40.17 -29.47
CA ASP A 254 -7.39 -40.65 -30.54
C ASP A 254 -6.82 -39.51 -31.39
N LYS A 255 -7.62 -38.48 -31.70
CA LYS A 255 -7.15 -37.31 -32.44
C LYS A 255 -6.17 -36.47 -31.62
N MET A 256 -6.43 -36.29 -30.34
CA MET A 256 -5.50 -35.63 -29.41
C MET A 256 -4.16 -36.39 -29.37
N MET A 257 -4.21 -37.72 -29.19
CA MET A 257 -3.02 -38.58 -29.16
C MET A 257 -2.23 -38.52 -30.46
N THR A 258 -2.92 -38.63 -31.61
CA THR A 258 -2.30 -38.55 -32.94
C THR A 258 -1.62 -37.21 -33.15
N ARG A 259 -2.32 -36.11 -32.81
CA ARG A 259 -1.76 -34.76 -32.95
C ARG A 259 -0.52 -34.58 -32.07
N PHE A 260 -0.58 -34.96 -30.80
CA PHE A 260 0.58 -34.90 -29.92
C PHE A 260 1.75 -35.73 -30.44
N ARG A 261 1.50 -36.99 -30.82
CA ARG A 261 2.54 -37.90 -31.34
C ARG A 261 3.23 -37.31 -32.58
N ASN A 262 2.50 -36.69 -33.51
CA ASN A 262 3.09 -36.07 -34.69
C ASN A 262 4.14 -35.00 -34.35
N TYR A 263 3.88 -34.14 -33.37
CA TYR A 263 4.86 -33.17 -32.89
C TYR A 263 5.99 -33.85 -32.10
N TRP A 264 5.64 -34.76 -31.19
CA TRP A 264 6.59 -35.41 -30.31
C TRP A 264 7.62 -36.25 -31.07
N THR A 265 7.19 -37.17 -31.94
CA THR A 265 8.10 -38.09 -32.66
C THR A 265 8.92 -37.41 -33.76
N SER A 266 8.50 -36.23 -34.20
CA SER A 266 9.26 -35.43 -35.17
C SER A 266 10.39 -34.64 -34.51
N ALA A 267 10.22 -34.19 -33.26
CA ALA A 267 11.19 -33.35 -32.56
C ALA A 267 12.03 -34.09 -31.50
N VAL A 268 11.52 -35.17 -30.92
CA VAL A 268 12.14 -35.89 -29.80
C VAL A 268 12.64 -37.27 -30.23
N ASP A 269 13.89 -37.57 -29.91
CA ASP A 269 14.46 -38.92 -30.00
C ASP A 269 14.34 -39.64 -28.64
N GLU A 270 13.38 -40.56 -28.54
CA GLU A 270 13.09 -41.28 -27.30
C GLU A 270 14.24 -42.18 -26.83
N ARG A 271 15.23 -42.51 -27.68
CA ARG A 271 16.41 -43.29 -27.27
C ARG A 271 17.21 -42.61 -26.16
N TYR A 272 17.16 -41.28 -26.11
CA TYR A 272 17.83 -40.48 -25.09
C TYR A 272 16.93 -40.16 -23.90
N THR A 273 15.67 -40.60 -23.88
CA THR A 273 14.73 -40.31 -22.79
C THR A 273 14.79 -41.39 -21.72
N THR A 274 14.87 -41.00 -20.44
CA THR A 274 14.79 -41.95 -19.32
C THR A 274 13.35 -42.43 -19.08
N PRO A 275 13.12 -43.47 -18.26
CA PRO A 275 11.77 -43.92 -17.92
C PRO A 275 10.92 -42.84 -17.22
N GLU A 276 11.55 -41.87 -16.56
CA GLU A 276 10.86 -40.80 -15.84
C GLU A 276 10.30 -39.73 -16.78
N VAL A 277 9.14 -40.01 -17.35
CA VAL A 277 8.37 -39.08 -18.19
C VAL A 277 6.99 -38.87 -17.58
N TYR A 278 6.55 -37.61 -17.57
CA TYR A 278 5.28 -37.20 -16.99
C TYR A 278 4.49 -36.32 -17.96
N PHE A 279 3.17 -36.50 -17.97
CA PHE A 279 2.23 -35.75 -18.80
C PHE A 279 1.17 -35.10 -17.95
N ASP A 280 0.80 -33.86 -18.29
CA ASP A 280 -0.42 -33.23 -17.79
C ASP A 280 -1.54 -33.45 -18.80
N ILE A 281 -2.39 -34.44 -18.53
CA ILE A 281 -3.57 -34.73 -19.36
C ILE A 281 -4.69 -33.77 -18.95
N GLY A 282 -5.22 -33.03 -19.92
CA GLY A 282 -6.39 -32.18 -19.76
C GLY A 282 -7.66 -32.85 -20.30
N LYS A 283 -8.75 -32.71 -19.54
CA LYS A 283 -10.12 -32.88 -20.05
C LYS A 283 -10.87 -31.58 -19.80
N GLU A 284 -11.41 -31.00 -20.86
CA GLU A 284 -12.20 -29.77 -20.79
C GLU A 284 -13.63 -30.03 -21.25
N THR A 285 -14.58 -29.69 -20.39
CA THR A 285 -16.02 -29.75 -20.69
C THR A 285 -16.47 -28.32 -20.97
N CYS A 286 -16.91 -28.07 -22.20
CA CYS A 286 -17.24 -26.72 -22.69
C CYS A 286 -18.64 -26.71 -23.31
N PRO A 287 -19.42 -25.64 -23.12
CA PRO A 287 -20.68 -25.47 -23.83
C PRO A 287 -20.46 -25.52 -25.35
N GLN A 288 -21.38 -26.14 -26.09
CA GLN A 288 -21.22 -26.36 -27.53
C GLN A 288 -21.61 -25.15 -28.39
N GLN A 289 -22.20 -24.11 -27.80
CA GLN A 289 -22.58 -22.91 -28.53
C GLN A 289 -21.34 -22.15 -29.00
N ALA A 290 -21.42 -21.59 -30.20
CA ALA A 290 -20.33 -20.83 -30.79
C ALA A 290 -20.06 -19.56 -29.99
N SER A 291 -18.79 -19.33 -29.65
CA SER A 291 -18.34 -18.05 -29.11
C SER A 291 -18.29 -16.99 -30.21
N GLN A 292 -18.67 -15.75 -29.88
CA GLN A 292 -18.60 -14.61 -30.77
C GLN A 292 -17.81 -13.46 -30.11
N VAL A 293 -17.25 -12.59 -30.94
CA VAL A 293 -16.65 -11.34 -30.49
C VAL A 293 -17.74 -10.27 -30.51
N VAL A 294 -17.82 -9.47 -29.45
CA VAL A 294 -18.76 -8.35 -29.41
C VAL A 294 -18.40 -7.34 -30.52
N PRO A 295 -19.33 -6.99 -31.43
CA PRO A 295 -19.08 -6.01 -32.48
C PRO A 295 -18.61 -4.65 -31.95
N TRP A 296 -17.67 -4.00 -32.65
CA TRP A 296 -17.17 -2.67 -32.28
C TRP A 296 -18.28 -1.62 -32.15
N SER A 297 -19.29 -1.67 -33.02
CA SER A 297 -20.45 -0.76 -32.98
C SER A 297 -21.22 -0.87 -31.66
N GLN A 298 -21.41 -2.09 -31.13
CA GLN A 298 -22.05 -2.33 -29.83
C GLN A 298 -21.14 -1.90 -28.67
N LEU A 299 -19.83 -2.18 -28.77
CA LEU A 299 -18.84 -1.72 -27.78
C LEU A 299 -18.79 -0.19 -27.67
N ALA A 300 -18.82 0.51 -28.81
CA ALA A 300 -18.76 1.97 -28.89
C ALA A 300 -20.07 2.64 -28.44
N ALA A 301 -21.22 2.05 -28.74
CA ALA A 301 -22.53 2.55 -28.33
C ALA A 301 -22.80 2.35 -26.83
N GLY A 302 -22.08 1.44 -26.15
CA GLY A 302 -22.38 1.06 -24.77
C GLY A 302 -23.74 0.36 -24.61
N VAL A 303 -24.39 0.02 -25.72
CA VAL A 303 -25.68 -0.65 -25.80
C VAL A 303 -25.42 -2.14 -26.08
N MET A 304 -25.76 -2.97 -25.09
CA MET A 304 -25.73 -4.42 -25.21
C MET A 304 -27.18 -4.90 -25.40
N GLU A 305 -27.73 -4.73 -26.59
CA GLU A 305 -28.99 -5.40 -26.92
C GLU A 305 -28.73 -6.90 -27.13
N SER A 306 -29.55 -7.72 -26.48
CA SER A 306 -29.47 -9.18 -26.51
C SER A 306 -29.97 -9.71 -27.87
N PRO A 307 -29.16 -10.40 -28.70
CA PRO A 307 -29.73 -11.29 -29.69
C PRO A 307 -30.49 -12.42 -28.96
N ILE A 308 -31.69 -12.73 -29.44
CA ILE A 308 -32.68 -13.55 -28.71
C ILE A 308 -32.38 -15.06 -28.80
N GLU A 309 -31.52 -15.53 -29.72
CA GLU A 309 -31.59 -16.95 -30.08
C GLU A 309 -30.49 -17.88 -29.53
N LYS A 310 -29.27 -17.42 -29.20
CA LYS A 310 -28.24 -18.26 -28.53
C LYS A 310 -27.25 -17.44 -27.69
N ARG A 311 -27.33 -17.49 -26.36
CA ARG A 311 -26.40 -16.79 -25.46
C ARG A 311 -25.20 -17.68 -25.15
N ALA A 312 -24.01 -17.09 -25.11
CA ALA A 312 -22.80 -17.78 -24.66
C ALA A 312 -22.94 -18.18 -23.18
N GLU A 313 -22.37 -19.34 -22.82
CA GLU A 313 -22.50 -19.93 -21.49
C GLU A 313 -21.15 -20.11 -20.81
N THR A 314 -21.13 -19.99 -19.49
CA THR A 314 -19.96 -20.27 -18.64
C THR A 314 -20.31 -21.33 -17.62
N LEU A 315 -19.48 -22.37 -17.56
CA LEU A 315 -19.58 -23.45 -16.60
C LEU A 315 -18.70 -23.19 -15.38
N LEU A 316 -19.24 -23.44 -14.19
CA LEU A 316 -18.52 -23.35 -12.92
C LEU A 316 -18.69 -24.65 -12.13
N TYR A 317 -17.60 -25.23 -11.60
CA TYR A 317 -17.71 -26.47 -10.82
C TYR A 317 -18.60 -26.31 -9.58
N ARG A 318 -19.44 -27.31 -9.31
CA ARG A 318 -20.13 -27.46 -8.02
C ARG A 318 -19.13 -27.92 -6.96
N ARG A 319 -19.10 -27.23 -5.82
CA ARG A 319 -18.21 -27.56 -4.71
C ARG A 319 -18.45 -28.96 -4.17
N CYS A 320 -19.71 -29.38 -4.03
CA CYS A 320 -20.08 -30.70 -3.55
C CYS A 320 -19.50 -31.83 -4.44
N CYS A 321 -19.51 -31.64 -5.76
CA CYS A 321 -18.93 -32.60 -6.71
C CYS A 321 -17.41 -32.69 -6.58
N LEU A 322 -16.73 -31.55 -6.44
CA LEU A 322 -15.29 -31.50 -6.19
C LEU A 322 -14.90 -32.14 -4.84
N GLU A 323 -15.67 -31.89 -3.79
CA GLU A 323 -15.46 -32.50 -2.47
C GLU A 323 -15.74 -34.00 -2.48
N SER A 324 -16.76 -34.45 -3.21
CA SER A 324 -17.04 -35.87 -3.44
C SER A 324 -15.89 -36.57 -4.17
N TYR A 325 -15.39 -35.97 -5.26
CA TYR A 325 -14.19 -36.46 -5.94
C TYR A 325 -12.99 -36.55 -4.99
N ALA A 326 -12.72 -35.49 -4.21
CA ALA A 326 -11.62 -35.51 -3.25
C ALA A 326 -11.79 -36.59 -2.17
N CYS A 327 -13.02 -36.86 -1.73
CA CYS A 327 -13.33 -37.94 -0.78
C CYS A 327 -13.07 -39.32 -1.39
N GLN A 328 -13.45 -39.55 -2.65
CA GLN A 328 -13.14 -40.78 -3.37
C GLN A 328 -11.63 -40.95 -3.59
N VAL A 329 -10.92 -39.82 -3.80
CA VAL A 329 -9.45 -39.78 -3.87
C VAL A 329 -8.79 -39.91 -2.49
N LYS A 330 -9.51 -39.91 -1.37
CA LYS A 330 -8.94 -40.34 -0.07
C LYS A 330 -9.14 -41.85 0.08
N ASN A 331 -8.05 -42.61 0.17
CA ASN A 331 -8.11 -44.05 0.43
C ASN A 331 -8.86 -44.28 1.76
N ARG A 332 -10.04 -44.90 1.73
CA ARG A 332 -10.77 -45.29 2.95
C ARG A 332 -10.11 -46.45 3.71
N LEU A 333 -9.15 -47.15 3.09
CA LEU A 333 -8.62 -48.44 3.57
C LEU A 333 -7.14 -48.44 4.00
N ALA A 334 -6.38 -47.37 3.77
CA ALA A 334 -4.96 -47.34 4.13
C ALA A 334 -4.72 -46.43 5.34
N LYS A 335 -4.28 -47.00 6.46
CA LYS A 335 -3.63 -46.29 7.58
C LYS A 335 -2.25 -45.73 7.18
N ASP A 336 -2.11 -45.20 5.97
CA ASP A 336 -0.82 -44.71 5.48
C ASP A 336 -0.61 -43.24 5.85
N GLY A 337 0.45 -42.99 6.60
CA GLY A 337 0.87 -41.70 7.15
C GLY A 337 1.29 -40.62 6.15
N GLY A 338 0.85 -40.69 4.89
CA GLY A 338 1.08 -39.65 3.88
C GLY A 338 -0.14 -38.74 3.73
N THR A 339 -0.18 -37.60 4.43
CA THR A 339 -1.25 -36.60 4.28
C THR A 339 -1.34 -36.09 2.84
N GLN A 340 -2.38 -36.48 2.11
CA GLN A 340 -2.79 -35.86 0.84
C GLN A 340 -3.10 -34.38 1.09
N LYS A 341 -2.52 -33.50 0.27
CA LYS A 341 -2.76 -32.06 0.39
C LYS A 341 -3.86 -31.66 -0.59
N GLN A 342 -4.99 -31.24 -0.02
CA GLN A 342 -6.17 -30.80 -0.75
C GLN A 342 -6.38 -29.31 -0.48
N VAL A 343 -6.60 -28.51 -1.52
CA VAL A 343 -6.86 -27.07 -1.38
C VAL A 343 -8.02 -26.63 -2.27
N PHE A 344 -9.06 -26.07 -1.67
CA PHE A 344 -10.21 -25.50 -2.38
C PHE A 344 -10.11 -23.96 -2.46
N TYR A 345 -10.39 -23.42 -3.64
CA TYR A 345 -10.28 -22.00 -3.99
C TYR A 345 -11.67 -21.48 -4.40
N PRO A 346 -12.40 -20.79 -3.49
CA PRO A 346 -13.72 -20.25 -3.79
C PRO A 346 -13.67 -19.25 -4.94
N PHE A 347 -14.56 -19.37 -5.93
CA PHE A 347 -14.61 -18.46 -7.06
C PHE A 347 -15.37 -17.18 -6.69
N SER A 348 -14.75 -16.00 -6.86
CA SER A 348 -15.40 -14.69 -6.66
C SER A 348 -16.16 -14.58 -5.32
N MET A 349 -15.56 -15.13 -4.25
CA MET A 349 -16.12 -15.16 -2.89
C MET A 349 -17.45 -15.93 -2.72
N LEU A 350 -17.77 -16.85 -3.63
CA LEU A 350 -18.95 -17.72 -3.53
C LEU A 350 -18.63 -19.02 -2.79
N ARG A 351 -19.56 -19.51 -1.97
CA ARG A 351 -19.38 -20.72 -1.15
C ARG A 351 -19.35 -22.00 -1.98
N ASP A 352 -20.29 -22.12 -2.91
CA ASP A 352 -20.67 -23.40 -3.53
C ASP A 352 -20.00 -23.67 -4.88
N THR A 353 -19.10 -22.80 -5.30
CA THR A 353 -18.34 -22.97 -6.54
C THR A 353 -16.89 -22.49 -6.41
N GLY A 354 -15.98 -23.11 -7.15
CA GLY A 354 -14.57 -22.82 -7.03
C GLY A 354 -13.68 -23.75 -7.86
N SER A 355 -12.41 -23.79 -7.46
CA SER A 355 -11.38 -24.66 -8.02
C SER A 355 -10.81 -25.56 -6.92
N LEU A 356 -10.30 -26.72 -7.30
CA LEU A 356 -9.73 -27.69 -6.37
C LEU A 356 -8.37 -28.16 -6.86
N THR A 357 -7.39 -28.21 -5.96
CA THR A 357 -6.12 -28.89 -6.21
C THR A 357 -5.94 -30.05 -5.25
N ILE A 358 -5.38 -31.14 -5.76
CA ILE A 358 -5.07 -32.35 -5.03
C ILE A 358 -3.63 -32.75 -5.36
N GLU A 359 -2.77 -32.75 -4.36
CA GLU A 359 -1.42 -33.31 -4.46
C GLU A 359 -1.40 -34.66 -3.74
N THR A 360 -1.04 -35.71 -4.46
CA THR A 360 -0.99 -37.07 -3.90
C THR A 360 0.18 -37.19 -2.94
N GLY A 361 -0.06 -37.82 -1.79
CA GLY A 361 0.98 -38.00 -0.76
C GLY A 361 2.15 -38.83 -1.29
N LYS A 362 3.37 -38.53 -0.82
CA LYS A 362 4.62 -39.18 -1.28
C LYS A 362 4.57 -40.71 -1.20
N HIS A 363 3.91 -41.25 -0.18
CA HIS A 363 3.77 -42.70 0.06
C HIS A 363 2.39 -43.24 -0.34
N SER A 364 1.57 -42.46 -1.06
CA SER A 364 0.23 -42.93 -1.43
C SER A 364 0.30 -43.96 -2.56
N SER A 365 -0.56 -44.97 -2.49
CA SER A 365 -0.67 -45.99 -3.55
C SER A 365 -0.95 -45.39 -4.93
N ARG A 366 -1.70 -44.26 -5.00
CA ARG A 366 -1.93 -43.54 -6.25
C ARG A 366 -0.68 -42.89 -6.82
N ARG A 367 0.19 -42.33 -5.97
CA ARG A 367 1.47 -41.79 -6.43
C ARG A 367 2.40 -42.91 -6.91
N ALA A 368 2.41 -44.04 -6.20
CA ALA A 368 3.12 -45.25 -6.65
C ALA A 368 2.58 -45.78 -7.99
N ALA A 369 1.27 -45.64 -8.23
CA ALA A 369 0.62 -45.97 -9.50
C ALA A 369 0.75 -44.89 -10.58
N GLY A 370 1.50 -43.80 -10.34
CA GLY A 370 1.83 -42.78 -11.34
C GLY A 370 0.96 -41.52 -11.33
N LEU A 371 -0.01 -41.33 -10.43
CA LEU A 371 -0.81 -40.09 -10.32
C LEU A 371 -0.19 -39.12 -9.29
N LEU A 372 0.34 -37.98 -9.74
CA LEU A 372 1.10 -37.05 -8.90
C LEU A 372 0.27 -35.84 -8.42
N TYR A 373 -0.53 -35.28 -9.31
CA TYR A 373 -1.24 -34.03 -9.06
C TYR A 373 -2.55 -33.99 -9.86
N SER A 374 -3.57 -33.34 -9.33
CA SER A 374 -4.83 -33.11 -10.02
C SER A 374 -5.36 -31.71 -9.73
N GLN A 375 -5.86 -31.04 -10.75
CA GLN A 375 -6.40 -29.69 -10.64
C GLN A 375 -7.72 -29.57 -11.39
N PHE A 376 -8.69 -28.89 -10.77
CA PHE A 376 -10.01 -28.62 -11.31
C PHE A 376 -10.25 -27.11 -11.26
N TYR A 377 -10.58 -26.48 -12.39
CA TYR A 377 -10.87 -25.06 -12.44
C TYR A 377 -11.83 -24.69 -13.58
N SER A 378 -12.46 -23.52 -13.49
CA SER A 378 -13.21 -22.93 -14.62
C SER A 378 -12.28 -22.14 -15.54
N SER A 379 -12.42 -22.35 -16.85
CA SER A 379 -11.65 -21.67 -17.90
C SER A 379 -11.96 -20.18 -18.01
N VAL A 380 -13.00 -19.67 -17.33
CA VAL A 380 -13.27 -18.22 -17.23
C VAL A 380 -12.10 -17.44 -16.61
N LYS A 381 -11.18 -18.12 -15.91
CA LYS A 381 -9.92 -17.52 -15.42
C LYS A 381 -9.09 -16.86 -16.54
N GLU A 382 -9.21 -17.34 -17.77
CA GLU A 382 -8.46 -16.85 -18.94
C GLU A 382 -8.85 -15.40 -19.31
N VAL A 383 -9.99 -14.89 -18.82
CA VAL A 383 -10.34 -13.46 -18.90
C VAL A 383 -9.32 -12.59 -18.15
N PHE A 384 -8.68 -13.12 -17.11
CA PHE A 384 -7.82 -12.36 -16.20
C PHE A 384 -6.35 -12.77 -16.23
N ALA A 385 -6.05 -14.02 -16.57
CA ALA A 385 -4.69 -14.54 -16.59
C ALA A 385 -3.90 -14.00 -17.79
N ALA A 386 -2.71 -13.43 -17.55
CA ALA A 386 -1.75 -13.09 -18.61
C ALA A 386 -0.34 -13.50 -18.19
N GLY A 387 0.19 -14.59 -18.75
CA GLY A 387 1.53 -15.09 -18.41
C GLY A 387 1.72 -15.31 -16.90
N ASN A 388 0.73 -15.94 -16.24
CA ASN A 388 0.65 -16.11 -14.78
C ASN A 388 0.50 -14.82 -13.95
N VAL A 389 0.32 -13.66 -14.58
CA VAL A 389 0.02 -12.39 -13.89
C VAL A 389 -1.48 -12.16 -13.79
N TYR A 390 -1.97 -12.16 -12.56
CA TYR A 390 -3.39 -11.93 -12.23
C TYR A 390 -3.64 -10.48 -11.78
N PRO A 391 -4.85 -9.92 -11.99
CA PRO A 391 -5.19 -8.58 -11.53
C PRO A 391 -4.95 -8.36 -10.03
N PHE A 392 -4.41 -7.19 -9.67
CA PHE A 392 -4.27 -6.71 -8.29
C PHE A 392 -3.36 -7.56 -7.37
N THR A 393 -2.56 -8.49 -7.92
CA THR A 393 -1.57 -9.28 -7.14
C THR A 393 -0.31 -8.50 -6.77
N ASN A 394 -0.09 -7.33 -7.36
CA ASN A 394 1.02 -6.45 -6.98
C ASN A 394 0.81 -5.90 -5.56
N THR A 395 1.41 -6.55 -4.57
CA THR A 395 1.32 -6.17 -3.15
C THR A 395 1.85 -4.77 -2.87
N ALA A 396 2.71 -4.20 -3.74
CA ALA A 396 3.22 -2.85 -3.57
C ALA A 396 2.11 -1.78 -3.69
N ILE A 397 0.97 -2.09 -4.32
CA ILE A 397 -0.19 -1.18 -4.40
C ILE A 397 -0.71 -0.81 -3.01
N GLU A 398 -0.55 -1.65 -1.97
CA GLU A 398 -0.89 -1.30 -0.58
C GLU A 398 -0.16 -0.05 -0.08
N THR A 399 0.98 0.32 -0.68
CA THR A 399 1.69 1.57 -0.40
C THR A 399 0.83 2.80 -0.65
N LEU A 400 -0.16 2.72 -1.56
CA LEU A 400 -1.08 3.81 -1.82
C LEU A 400 -2.00 4.10 -0.62
N ALA A 401 -2.18 3.15 0.30
CA ALA A 401 -2.95 3.35 1.52
C ALA A 401 -2.21 4.19 2.59
N LEU A 402 -0.90 4.40 2.44
CA LEU A 402 -0.08 5.10 3.43
C LEU A 402 -0.11 6.62 3.24
N ASP A 403 -0.09 7.34 4.35
CA ASP A 403 0.13 8.79 4.36
C ASP A 403 1.44 9.14 3.61
N LYS A 404 1.38 10.17 2.78
CA LYS A 404 2.51 10.60 1.94
C LYS A 404 3.76 10.91 2.76
N LYS A 405 3.61 11.52 3.95
CA LYS A 405 4.73 11.85 4.84
C LYS A 405 5.25 10.59 5.53
N LEU A 406 4.35 9.75 6.04
CA LEU A 406 4.73 8.48 6.67
C LEU A 406 5.55 7.61 5.72
N ARG A 407 5.14 7.49 4.45
CA ARG A 407 5.90 6.76 3.44
C ARG A 407 7.31 7.33 3.26
N LYS A 408 7.44 8.65 3.05
CA LYS A 408 8.76 9.29 2.87
C LYS A 408 9.66 9.11 4.09
N THR A 409 9.09 9.21 5.30
CA THR A 409 9.82 8.96 6.53
C THR A 409 10.27 7.50 6.63
N TRP A 410 9.44 6.53 6.23
CA TRP A 410 9.84 5.13 6.15
C TRP A 410 10.94 4.87 5.11
N GLU A 411 10.91 5.54 3.96
CA GLU A 411 11.98 5.45 2.96
C GLU A 411 13.32 5.94 3.53
N LEU A 412 13.29 7.06 4.27
CA LEU A 412 14.45 7.65 4.92
C LEU A 412 15.02 6.72 6.01
N VAL A 413 14.16 6.23 6.91
CA VAL A 413 14.56 5.40 8.05
C VAL A 413 14.95 3.98 7.59
N GLY A 414 14.15 3.40 6.69
CA GLY A 414 14.29 2.04 6.19
C GLY A 414 15.46 1.83 5.22
N GLY A 415 16.04 2.89 4.64
CA GLY A 415 17.25 2.79 3.83
C GLY A 415 17.04 2.64 2.32
N GLY A 416 16.00 3.29 1.76
CA GLY A 416 15.96 3.58 0.32
C GLY A 416 15.28 2.55 -0.59
N LEU A 417 14.12 2.02 -0.21
CA LEU A 417 13.21 1.35 -1.16
C LEU A 417 11.92 2.15 -1.29
N SER A 418 11.90 3.08 -2.25
CA SER A 418 10.71 3.88 -2.56
C SER A 418 9.94 3.23 -3.71
N HIS A 419 8.78 2.64 -3.41
CA HIS A 419 7.81 2.42 -4.48
C HIS A 419 7.31 3.78 -4.95
N GLN A 420 7.53 4.11 -6.23
CA GLN A 420 7.08 5.37 -6.79
C GLN A 420 5.54 5.42 -6.83
N PRO A 421 4.86 6.31 -6.08
CA PRO A 421 3.39 6.39 -6.09
C PRO A 421 2.78 6.57 -7.47
N ALA A 422 3.40 7.37 -8.34
CA ALA A 422 2.89 7.58 -9.70
C ALA A 422 2.88 6.27 -10.51
N ALA A 423 3.94 5.47 -10.38
CA ALA A 423 4.01 4.15 -11.00
C ALA A 423 2.97 3.19 -10.43
N LEU A 424 2.75 3.20 -9.11
CA LEU A 424 1.74 2.36 -8.45
C LEU A 424 0.30 2.76 -8.82
N ILE A 425 0.01 4.07 -8.91
CA ILE A 425 -1.27 4.57 -9.41
C ILE A 425 -1.48 4.12 -10.86
N LYS A 426 -0.46 4.27 -11.71
CA LYS A 426 -0.52 3.80 -13.10
C LYS A 426 -0.76 2.29 -13.18
N ALA A 427 -0.09 1.50 -12.34
CA ALA A 427 -0.28 0.05 -12.26
C ALA A 427 -1.71 -0.32 -11.81
N TYR A 428 -2.25 0.34 -10.78
CA TYR A 428 -3.62 0.15 -10.32
C TYR A 428 -4.65 0.49 -11.41
N LEU A 429 -4.52 1.66 -12.04
CA LEU A 429 -5.43 2.10 -13.11
C LEU A 429 -5.34 1.21 -14.35
N TYR A 430 -4.13 0.84 -14.77
CA TYR A 430 -3.93 -0.10 -15.87
C TYR A 430 -4.57 -1.46 -15.58
N THR A 431 -4.47 -1.94 -14.35
CA THR A 431 -5.12 -3.20 -13.93
C THR A 431 -6.64 -3.11 -14.03
N LYS A 432 -7.25 -2.00 -13.58
CA LYS A 432 -8.69 -1.76 -13.75
C LYS A 432 -9.10 -1.77 -15.22
N LEU A 433 -8.34 -1.06 -16.06
CA LEU A 433 -8.61 -0.96 -17.49
C LEU A 433 -8.50 -2.32 -18.18
N ARG A 434 -7.48 -3.12 -17.82
CA ARG A 434 -7.32 -4.49 -18.29
C ARG A 434 -8.53 -5.35 -17.95
N CYS A 435 -9.02 -5.29 -16.71
CA CYS A 435 -10.22 -6.02 -16.31
C CYS A 435 -11.46 -5.55 -17.07
N HIS A 436 -11.63 -4.23 -17.24
CA HIS A 436 -12.77 -3.66 -17.95
C HIS A 436 -12.87 -4.17 -19.40
N TYR A 437 -11.80 -4.04 -20.19
CA TYR A 437 -11.82 -4.47 -21.57
C TYR A 437 -11.90 -6.00 -21.70
N ALA A 438 -11.24 -6.74 -20.82
CA ALA A 438 -11.32 -8.21 -20.85
C ALA A 438 -12.74 -8.71 -20.56
N LEU A 439 -13.42 -8.13 -19.56
CA LEU A 439 -14.81 -8.46 -19.24
C LEU A 439 -15.76 -8.09 -20.38
N LEU A 440 -15.65 -6.85 -20.88
CA LEU A 440 -16.53 -6.34 -21.92
C LEU A 440 -16.40 -7.14 -23.23
N GLY A 441 -15.17 -7.44 -23.65
CA GLY A 441 -14.90 -8.21 -24.86
C GLY A 441 -15.22 -9.70 -24.75
N SER A 442 -15.46 -10.22 -23.55
CA SER A 442 -15.70 -11.66 -23.31
C SER A 442 -17.17 -12.02 -23.09
N MET A 443 -18.11 -11.06 -23.12
CA MET A 443 -19.53 -11.29 -22.82
C MET A 443 -20.20 -12.34 -23.72
N GLN A 444 -19.71 -12.50 -24.96
CA GLN A 444 -20.22 -13.46 -25.95
C GLN A 444 -19.30 -14.67 -26.14
N LYS A 445 -18.37 -14.92 -25.20
CA LYS A 445 -17.50 -16.11 -25.22
C LYS A 445 -18.04 -17.17 -24.27
N SER A 446 -18.00 -18.43 -24.70
CA SER A 446 -18.32 -19.56 -23.84
C SER A 446 -17.07 -20.02 -23.09
N PHE A 447 -17.24 -20.42 -21.83
CA PHE A 447 -16.14 -20.87 -20.98
C PHE A 447 -16.51 -22.20 -20.31
N GLY A 448 -15.64 -23.19 -20.46
CA GLY A 448 -15.83 -24.50 -19.86
C GLY A 448 -15.27 -24.63 -18.44
N ILE A 449 -15.34 -25.86 -17.94
CA ILE A 449 -14.59 -26.35 -16.79
C ILE A 449 -13.51 -27.32 -17.25
N ARG A 450 -12.42 -27.38 -16.51
CA ARG A 450 -11.27 -28.20 -16.84
C ARG A 450 -10.78 -28.99 -15.65
N GLU A 451 -10.48 -30.25 -15.90
CA GLU A 451 -9.70 -31.12 -15.03
C GLU A 451 -8.37 -31.47 -15.69
N GLU A 452 -7.31 -31.45 -14.90
CA GLU A 452 -5.94 -31.67 -15.34
C GLU A 452 -5.25 -32.63 -14.38
N HIS A 453 -4.60 -33.65 -14.92
CA HIS A 453 -3.95 -34.70 -14.14
C HIS A 453 -2.50 -34.89 -14.57
N ARG A 454 -1.56 -34.75 -13.63
CA ARG A 454 -0.15 -35.09 -13.83
C ARG A 454 0.04 -36.59 -13.60
N VAL A 455 0.37 -37.31 -14.66
CA VAL A 455 0.56 -38.76 -14.64
C VAL A 455 1.94 -39.17 -15.17
N SER A 456 2.46 -40.32 -14.74
CA SER A 456 3.64 -40.94 -15.37
C SER A 456 3.31 -41.50 -16.75
N LYS A 457 4.32 -41.76 -17.58
CA LYS A 457 4.17 -42.39 -18.90
C LYS A 457 3.48 -43.74 -18.82
N GLU A 458 3.81 -44.57 -17.84
CA GLU A 458 3.17 -45.88 -17.67
C GLU A 458 1.67 -45.75 -17.41
N LEU A 459 1.26 -44.80 -16.55
CA LEU A 459 -0.15 -44.54 -16.30
C LEU A 459 -0.85 -43.91 -17.51
N PHE A 460 -0.16 -43.01 -18.22
CA PHE A 460 -0.66 -42.42 -19.46
C PHE A 460 -0.95 -43.49 -20.53
N ASP A 461 -0.02 -44.42 -20.75
CA ASP A 461 -0.19 -45.54 -21.69
C ASP A 461 -1.30 -46.49 -21.23
N ALA A 462 -1.41 -46.75 -19.93
CA ALA A 462 -2.51 -47.53 -19.36
C ALA A 462 -3.88 -46.87 -19.58
N ILE A 463 -3.96 -45.54 -19.49
CA ILE A 463 -5.17 -44.77 -19.81
C ILE A 463 -5.51 -44.89 -21.30
N ASP A 464 -4.55 -44.72 -22.22
CA ASP A 464 -4.75 -44.89 -23.67
C ASP A 464 -5.29 -46.30 -23.98
N ASN A 465 -4.65 -47.32 -23.43
CA ASN A 465 -5.09 -48.71 -23.57
C ASN A 465 -6.50 -48.92 -23.03
N ARG A 466 -6.86 -48.31 -21.89
CA ARG A 466 -8.20 -48.43 -21.33
C ARG A 466 -9.25 -47.73 -22.19
N MET A 467 -8.95 -46.52 -22.71
CA MET A 467 -9.81 -45.80 -23.64
C MET A 467 -10.06 -46.58 -24.94
N ARG A 468 -9.02 -47.26 -25.44
CA ARG A 468 -9.13 -48.16 -26.61
C ARG A 468 -9.95 -49.41 -26.32
N SER A 469 -9.66 -50.10 -25.21
CA SER A 469 -10.39 -51.32 -24.81
C SER A 469 -11.88 -51.11 -24.55
N ARG A 470 -12.28 -49.89 -24.18
CA ARG A 470 -13.69 -49.51 -23.96
C ARG A 470 -14.33 -48.86 -25.19
N GLU A 471 -13.59 -48.80 -26.31
CA GLU A 471 -14.03 -48.17 -27.56
C GLU A 471 -14.39 -46.67 -27.43
N LEU A 472 -13.89 -45.99 -26.38
CA LEU A 472 -14.17 -44.57 -26.13
C LEU A 472 -13.23 -43.64 -26.89
N HIS A 473 -12.09 -44.15 -27.37
CA HIS A 473 -11.01 -43.35 -27.97
C HIS A 473 -11.44 -42.53 -29.20
N ASN A 474 -12.36 -43.04 -30.02
CA ASN A 474 -12.90 -42.40 -31.21
C ASN A 474 -14.27 -41.73 -30.99
N GLN A 475 -14.83 -41.84 -29.79
CA GLN A 475 -16.13 -41.27 -29.48
C GLN A 475 -16.02 -39.81 -29.08
N ARG A 476 -16.94 -38.98 -29.57
CA ARG A 476 -17.14 -37.63 -29.04
C ARG A 476 -17.95 -37.73 -27.77
N LEU A 477 -17.33 -37.45 -26.64
CA LEU A 477 -18.01 -37.52 -25.34
C LEU A 477 -18.76 -36.22 -25.05
N ILE A 478 -19.92 -36.36 -24.41
CA ILE A 478 -20.83 -35.27 -24.06
C ILE A 478 -21.26 -35.49 -22.60
N ILE A 479 -21.29 -34.43 -21.81
CA ILE A 479 -21.91 -34.45 -20.48
C ILE A 479 -23.34 -33.90 -20.64
N PRO A 480 -24.38 -34.69 -20.31
CA PRO A 480 -25.74 -34.18 -20.24
C PRO A 480 -25.82 -33.03 -19.25
N THR A 481 -26.56 -31.97 -19.58
CA THR A 481 -26.78 -30.87 -18.64
C THR A 481 -28.07 -31.15 -17.87
N ASP A 482 -27.91 -31.69 -16.66
CA ASP A 482 -28.97 -32.06 -15.72
C ASP A 482 -28.56 -31.75 -14.26
N ASP A 483 -29.46 -31.98 -13.30
CA ASP A 483 -29.21 -31.73 -11.87
C ASP A 483 -28.02 -32.54 -11.29
N ASN A 484 -27.58 -33.60 -11.99
CA ASN A 484 -26.45 -34.42 -11.59
C ASN A 484 -25.12 -33.94 -12.20
N SER A 485 -25.14 -32.88 -13.00
CA SER A 485 -23.95 -32.33 -13.65
C SER A 485 -22.96 -31.80 -12.61
N PRO A 486 -21.65 -31.99 -12.82
CA PRO A 486 -20.64 -31.53 -11.86
C PRO A 486 -20.44 -30.01 -11.84
N TYR A 487 -21.29 -29.26 -12.56
CA TYR A 487 -21.18 -27.83 -12.76
C TYR A 487 -22.52 -27.12 -12.69
N TYR A 488 -22.44 -25.82 -12.45
CA TYR A 488 -23.47 -24.83 -12.73
C TYR A 488 -23.27 -24.28 -14.14
N SER A 489 -24.37 -24.03 -14.87
CA SER A 489 -24.34 -23.30 -16.14
C SER A 489 -24.98 -21.93 -16.01
N PHE A 490 -24.27 -20.87 -16.40
CA PHE A 490 -24.78 -19.50 -16.43
C PHE A 490 -24.59 -18.90 -17.82
N THR A 491 -25.46 -17.96 -18.21
CA THR A 491 -25.09 -17.09 -19.33
C THR A 491 -23.80 -16.33 -18.97
N THR A 492 -22.86 -16.24 -19.90
CA THR A 492 -21.58 -15.55 -19.68
C THR A 492 -21.81 -14.09 -19.28
N ASP A 493 -22.81 -13.43 -19.87
CA ASP A 493 -23.19 -12.06 -19.50
C ASP A 493 -23.57 -11.94 -18.01
N THR A 494 -24.43 -12.82 -17.49
CA THR A 494 -24.80 -12.84 -16.06
C THR A 494 -23.55 -12.95 -15.18
N LEU A 495 -22.70 -13.93 -15.45
CA LEU A 495 -21.53 -14.19 -14.62
C LEU A 495 -20.49 -13.06 -14.69
N LEU A 496 -20.20 -12.54 -15.89
CA LEU A 496 -19.22 -11.48 -16.05
C LEU A 496 -19.74 -10.13 -15.51
N ARG A 497 -21.05 -9.88 -15.51
CA ARG A 497 -21.64 -8.74 -14.79
C ARG A 497 -21.48 -8.88 -13.28
N TRP A 498 -21.69 -10.06 -12.72
CA TRP A 498 -21.42 -10.35 -11.30
C TRP A 498 -19.95 -10.06 -10.95
N VAL A 499 -19.01 -10.60 -11.74
CA VAL A 499 -17.58 -10.37 -11.52
C VAL A 499 -17.21 -8.89 -11.67
N ARG A 500 -17.76 -8.20 -12.69
CA ARG A 500 -17.60 -6.75 -12.87
C ARG A 500 -18.09 -5.97 -11.65
N TRP A 501 -19.26 -6.32 -11.13
CA TRP A 501 -19.83 -5.71 -9.93
C TRP A 501 -18.92 -5.93 -8.71
N ASN A 502 -18.44 -7.15 -8.49
CA ASN A 502 -17.53 -7.47 -7.38
C ASN A 502 -16.19 -6.71 -7.46
N ILE A 503 -15.56 -6.63 -8.63
CA ILE A 503 -14.34 -5.83 -8.82
C ILE A 503 -14.61 -4.36 -8.51
N ASN A 504 -15.68 -3.81 -9.09
CA ASN A 504 -16.02 -2.39 -8.95
C ASN A 504 -16.37 -2.04 -7.52
N LYS A 505 -17.11 -2.90 -6.80
CA LYS A 505 -17.42 -2.75 -5.37
C LYS A 505 -16.16 -2.43 -4.59
N PHE A 506 -15.12 -3.26 -4.67
CA PHE A 506 -13.89 -3.00 -3.90
C PHE A 506 -13.02 -1.87 -4.46
N CYS A 507 -13.02 -1.63 -5.79
CA CYS A 507 -12.35 -0.47 -6.38
C CYS A 507 -12.95 0.84 -5.87
N VAL A 508 -14.28 0.96 -5.85
CA VAL A 508 -15.00 2.15 -5.39
C VAL A 508 -14.75 2.36 -3.91
N GLY A 509 -14.80 1.31 -3.08
CA GLY A 509 -14.48 1.41 -1.66
C GLY A 509 -13.08 1.96 -1.41
N PHE A 510 -12.06 1.43 -2.11
CA PHE A 510 -10.70 1.95 -2.03
C PHE A 510 -10.60 3.40 -2.51
N GLU A 511 -11.12 3.71 -3.70
CA GLU A 511 -11.03 5.03 -4.32
C GLU A 511 -11.74 6.10 -3.51
N MET A 512 -12.86 5.76 -2.88
CA MET A 512 -13.60 6.67 -2.02
C MET A 512 -12.77 7.03 -0.79
N VAL A 513 -12.28 6.04 -0.03
CA VAL A 513 -11.42 6.32 1.14
C VAL A 513 -10.15 7.06 0.73
N TYR A 514 -9.58 6.70 -0.43
CA TYR A 514 -8.42 7.37 -1.00
C TYR A 514 -8.72 8.84 -1.41
N SER A 515 -9.96 9.15 -1.80
CA SER A 515 -10.37 10.52 -2.15
C SER A 515 -10.62 11.41 -0.92
N PHE A 516 -11.00 10.82 0.22
CA PHE A 516 -11.18 11.53 1.50
C PHE A 516 -9.84 11.95 2.15
N GLN A 517 -8.71 11.68 1.52
CA GLN A 517 -7.40 12.08 2.04
C GLN A 517 -7.30 13.61 2.09
N ASP A 518 -7.20 14.18 3.30
CA ASP A 518 -6.62 15.51 3.47
C ASP A 518 -5.19 15.44 2.89
N PRO A 519 -4.79 16.34 1.97
CA PRO A 519 -3.43 16.39 1.45
C PRO A 519 -2.32 16.45 2.53
N HIS A 520 -2.68 16.73 3.79
CA HIS A 520 -1.80 16.86 4.93
C HIS A 520 -1.94 15.73 5.97
N PHE A 521 -3.00 14.92 5.92
CA PHE A 521 -3.38 14.04 7.02
C PHE A 521 -4.24 12.83 6.59
N VAL A 522 -3.65 11.63 6.53
CA VAL A 522 -4.40 10.36 6.43
C VAL A 522 -4.36 9.62 7.76
N THR A 523 -5.53 9.31 8.33
CA THR A 523 -5.58 8.59 9.61
C THR A 523 -5.13 7.14 9.43
N TRP A 524 -4.64 6.55 10.52
CA TRP A 524 -4.30 5.13 10.53
C TRP A 524 -5.51 4.24 10.24
N GLU A 525 -6.70 4.58 10.73
CA GLU A 525 -7.92 3.82 10.45
C GLU A 525 -8.28 3.84 8.97
N HIS A 526 -8.18 4.99 8.29
CA HIS A 526 -8.38 5.08 6.84
C HIS A 526 -7.35 4.24 6.07
N THR A 527 -6.08 4.22 6.51
CA THR A 527 -5.07 3.31 5.96
C THR A 527 -5.49 1.85 6.07
N ARG A 528 -5.96 1.42 7.24
CA ARG A 528 -6.38 0.03 7.47
C ARG A 528 -7.60 -0.35 6.61
N VAL A 529 -8.56 0.56 6.43
CA VAL A 529 -9.74 0.35 5.56
C VAL A 529 -9.35 0.32 4.07
N MET A 530 -8.44 1.18 3.62
CA MET A 530 -7.91 1.10 2.25
C MET A 530 -7.19 -0.23 2.00
N MET A 531 -6.36 -0.69 2.94
CA MET A 531 -5.72 -2.00 2.86
C MET A 531 -6.73 -3.14 2.82
N MET A 532 -7.80 -3.05 3.62
CA MET A 532 -8.90 -4.02 3.60
C MET A 532 -9.50 -4.15 2.20
N PHE A 533 -9.86 -3.04 1.54
CA PHE A 533 -10.40 -3.07 0.18
C PHE A 533 -9.42 -3.66 -0.84
N LEU A 534 -8.15 -3.23 -0.80
CA LEU A 534 -7.11 -3.74 -1.71
C LEU A 534 -6.88 -5.26 -1.55
N ARG A 535 -6.98 -5.79 -0.32
CA ARG A 535 -6.88 -7.23 -0.06
C ARG A 535 -8.11 -8.00 -0.52
N CYS A 536 -9.30 -7.46 -0.30
CA CYS A 536 -10.54 -8.07 -0.81
C CYS A 536 -10.57 -8.14 -2.34
N LEU A 537 -10.05 -7.10 -3.01
CA LEU A 537 -10.02 -6.98 -4.46
C LEU A 537 -9.32 -8.16 -5.16
N GLN A 538 -8.31 -8.76 -4.52
CA GLN A 538 -7.58 -9.93 -5.04
C GLN A 538 -8.45 -11.18 -5.20
N PHE A 539 -9.60 -11.25 -4.51
CA PHE A 539 -10.50 -12.41 -4.51
C PHE A 539 -11.83 -12.13 -5.22
N SER A 540 -11.96 -10.94 -5.83
CA SER A 540 -13.24 -10.47 -6.38
C SER A 540 -13.65 -11.09 -7.71
N TYR A 541 -12.72 -11.75 -8.42
CA TYR A 541 -12.93 -12.16 -9.82
C TYR A 541 -12.50 -13.60 -10.17
N THR A 542 -11.72 -14.26 -9.31
CA THR A 542 -11.22 -15.62 -9.55
C THR A 542 -11.09 -16.40 -8.24
N GLY A 543 -10.73 -17.67 -8.34
CA GLY A 543 -10.34 -18.52 -7.22
C GLY A 543 -9.00 -18.07 -6.63
N GLY A 544 -9.01 -17.65 -5.36
CA GLY A 544 -7.81 -17.35 -4.60
C GLY A 544 -7.86 -17.97 -3.21
N LEU A 545 -6.71 -18.11 -2.56
CA LEU A 545 -6.61 -18.77 -1.25
C LEU A 545 -6.96 -17.81 -0.11
N ILE A 546 -8.21 -17.33 -0.12
CA ILE A 546 -8.73 -16.32 0.80
C ILE A 546 -8.60 -16.77 2.27
N GLN A 547 -8.61 -18.07 2.52
CA GLN A 547 -8.44 -18.68 3.85
C GLN A 547 -7.08 -18.37 4.49
N LYS A 548 -6.05 -18.04 3.69
CA LYS A 548 -4.75 -17.60 4.21
C LYS A 548 -4.73 -16.11 4.60
N VAL A 549 -5.71 -15.33 4.16
CA VAL A 549 -5.82 -13.91 4.52
C VAL A 549 -6.69 -13.78 5.77
N GLY A 550 -6.06 -13.93 6.94
CA GLY A 550 -6.76 -13.96 8.24
C GLY A 550 -7.70 -12.77 8.46
N GLY A 551 -7.30 -11.57 8.03
CA GLY A 551 -8.14 -10.37 8.13
C GLY A 551 -9.41 -10.38 7.27
N CYS A 552 -9.46 -11.18 6.20
CA CYS A 552 -10.67 -11.38 5.40
C CYS A 552 -11.47 -12.59 5.89
N TRP A 553 -10.78 -13.73 6.10
CA TRP A 553 -11.41 -15.02 6.33
C TRP A 553 -12.06 -15.16 7.71
N GLN A 554 -11.34 -14.77 8.75
CA GLN A 554 -11.74 -15.02 10.14
C GLN A 554 -12.64 -13.89 10.64
N ASP A 555 -13.57 -14.21 11.54
CA ASP A 555 -14.30 -13.20 12.31
C ASP A 555 -13.53 -12.83 13.57
N VAL A 556 -13.44 -13.78 14.52
CA VAL A 556 -12.64 -13.66 15.73
C VAL A 556 -11.67 -14.84 15.82
N ARG A 557 -10.41 -14.55 16.14
CA ARG A 557 -9.38 -15.54 16.47
C ARG A 557 -8.72 -15.19 17.78
N GLN A 558 -8.60 -16.18 18.65
CA GLN A 558 -7.81 -16.09 19.88
C GLN A 558 -6.49 -16.85 19.67
N GLN A 559 -5.37 -16.23 20.03
CA GLN A 559 -4.04 -16.86 19.99
C GLN A 559 -3.43 -16.82 21.40
N PRO A 560 -2.73 -17.88 21.82
CA PRO A 560 -1.97 -17.84 23.07
C PRO A 560 -0.96 -16.69 23.08
N ASP A 561 -0.99 -15.87 24.12
CA ASP A 561 -0.04 -14.77 24.36
C ASP A 561 0.19 -14.62 25.87
N ALA A 562 1.37 -15.04 26.32
CA ALA A 562 1.77 -15.00 27.73
C ALA A 562 1.82 -13.57 28.31
N ARG A 563 1.78 -12.52 27.47
CA ARG A 563 1.77 -11.12 27.90
C ARG A 563 0.36 -10.60 28.22
N GLN A 564 -0.68 -11.35 27.87
CA GLN A 564 -2.06 -10.95 28.13
C GLN A 564 -2.52 -11.50 29.49
N PRO A 565 -3.33 -10.75 30.27
CA PRO A 565 -3.83 -11.21 31.57
C PRO A 565 -4.61 -12.54 31.52
N ASN A 566 -5.30 -12.79 30.40
CA ASN A 566 -6.06 -14.00 30.13
C ASN A 566 -5.26 -15.05 29.32
N GLY A 567 -3.97 -14.82 29.07
CA GLY A 567 -3.12 -15.66 28.24
C GLY A 567 -3.51 -15.71 26.75
N LEU A 568 -4.45 -14.85 26.29
CA LEU A 568 -5.04 -14.92 24.96
C LEU A 568 -5.11 -13.55 24.28
N ARG A 569 -4.51 -13.46 23.10
CA ARG A 569 -4.62 -12.30 22.21
C ARG A 569 -5.78 -12.46 21.23
N ARG A 570 -6.70 -11.48 21.25
CA ARG A 570 -7.81 -11.38 20.30
C ARG A 570 -7.37 -10.72 18.98
N HIS A 571 -7.81 -11.30 17.88
CA HIS A 571 -7.65 -10.80 16.52
C HIS A 571 -8.98 -10.86 15.78
N GLU A 572 -9.26 -9.85 14.96
CA GLU A 572 -10.49 -9.78 14.19
C GLU A 572 -10.30 -9.58 12.70
N GLY A 573 -11.20 -10.16 11.92
CA GLY A 573 -11.31 -9.97 10.48
C GLY A 573 -12.75 -9.73 10.04
N LEU A 574 -12.99 -9.82 8.73
CA LEU A 574 -14.28 -9.54 8.10
C LEU A 574 -15.31 -10.67 8.22
N GLY A 575 -14.89 -11.86 8.65
CA GLY A 575 -15.80 -12.98 8.89
C GLY A 575 -16.29 -13.71 7.63
N PHE A 576 -15.56 -13.66 6.52
CA PHE A 576 -16.00 -14.27 5.26
C PHE A 576 -16.30 -15.76 5.36
N LYS A 577 -15.61 -16.51 6.22
CA LYS A 577 -15.95 -17.91 6.46
C LYS A 577 -17.41 -18.05 6.89
N LEU A 578 -17.82 -17.29 7.91
CA LEU A 578 -19.17 -17.35 8.49
C LEU A 578 -20.21 -16.84 7.51
N THR A 579 -19.95 -15.72 6.82
CA THR A 579 -20.95 -15.13 5.91
C THR A 579 -21.11 -15.94 4.64
N MET A 580 -20.04 -16.54 4.11
CA MET A 580 -20.15 -17.52 3.03
C MET A 580 -20.95 -18.74 3.47
N GLU A 581 -20.64 -19.33 4.63
CA GLU A 581 -21.37 -20.48 5.20
C GLU A 581 -22.87 -20.17 5.36
N LYS A 582 -23.21 -18.96 5.82
CA LYS A 582 -24.60 -18.56 6.08
C LYS A 582 -25.36 -18.11 4.84
N TYR A 583 -24.75 -17.33 3.96
CA TYR A 583 -25.45 -16.59 2.88
C TYR A 583 -25.00 -16.98 1.47
N GLY A 584 -24.07 -17.93 1.31
CA GLY A 584 -23.54 -18.33 0.01
C GLY A 584 -22.50 -17.37 -0.58
N TYR A 585 -22.34 -16.17 -0.02
CA TYR A 585 -21.37 -15.15 -0.45
C TYR A 585 -20.71 -14.44 0.75
N ALA A 586 -19.48 -13.97 0.56
CA ALA A 586 -18.69 -13.29 1.59
C ALA A 586 -19.12 -11.84 1.86
N TRP A 587 -20.32 -11.65 2.43
CA TRP A 587 -20.74 -10.35 2.96
C TRP A 587 -19.84 -9.91 4.11
N PHE A 588 -19.69 -8.59 4.30
CA PHE A 588 -18.97 -8.03 5.43
C PHE A 588 -19.84 -8.15 6.68
N LEU A 589 -19.25 -8.56 7.81
CA LEU A 589 -19.87 -8.32 9.10
C LEU A 589 -19.94 -6.81 9.39
N ASP A 590 -20.93 -6.36 10.17
CA ASP A 590 -21.14 -4.96 10.53
C ASP A 590 -20.06 -4.44 11.52
N LYS A 591 -18.85 -4.23 10.99
CA LYS A 591 -17.66 -3.78 11.72
C LYS A 591 -17.13 -2.44 11.24
N ILE A 592 -17.78 -1.84 10.24
CA ILE A 592 -17.35 -0.60 9.61
C ILE A 592 -18.38 0.49 9.94
N ASP A 593 -17.88 1.65 10.32
CA ASP A 593 -18.67 2.87 10.32
C ASP A 593 -18.57 3.49 8.93
N TRP A 594 -19.66 3.38 8.16
CA TRP A 594 -19.72 3.86 6.78
C TRP A 594 -19.80 5.38 6.68
N ASN A 595 -20.14 6.10 7.75
CA ASN A 595 -20.16 7.56 7.75
C ASN A 595 -18.74 8.14 7.85
N THR A 596 -17.90 7.51 8.67
CA THR A 596 -16.51 7.93 8.89
C THR A 596 -15.51 7.15 8.03
N LEU A 597 -15.95 6.05 7.42
CA LEU A 597 -15.13 5.08 6.68
C LEU A 597 -13.99 4.51 7.53
N THR A 598 -14.31 4.17 8.78
CA THR A 598 -13.37 3.59 9.76
C THR A 598 -13.92 2.31 10.38
N PHE A 599 -13.10 1.54 11.10
CA PHE A 599 -13.59 0.40 11.87
C PHE A 599 -14.32 0.87 13.14
N ARG A 600 -15.49 0.30 13.43
CA ARG A 600 -16.29 0.63 14.61
C ARG A 600 -15.66 0.04 15.88
N GLN A 601 -15.77 0.72 17.02
CA GLN A 601 -15.44 0.14 18.32
C GLN A 601 -16.51 -0.88 18.76
N PRO A 602 -16.16 -1.97 19.47
CA PRO A 602 -14.82 -2.32 19.97
C PRO A 602 -13.93 -3.08 18.96
N TYR A 603 -14.42 -3.36 17.74
CA TYR A 603 -13.71 -4.20 16.76
C TYR A 603 -12.39 -3.59 16.29
N ALA A 604 -12.35 -2.26 16.12
CA ALA A 604 -11.20 -1.53 15.61
C ALA A 604 -9.89 -1.87 16.35
N ALA A 605 -9.93 -2.09 17.67
CA ALA A 605 -8.74 -2.46 18.45
C ALA A 605 -8.10 -3.80 18.02
N TYR A 606 -8.90 -4.71 17.45
CA TYR A 606 -8.48 -6.10 17.17
C TYR A 606 -8.35 -6.40 15.67
N MET A 607 -8.85 -5.53 14.78
CA MET A 607 -8.83 -5.75 13.33
C MET A 607 -7.41 -6.00 12.78
N MET A 608 -7.25 -7.02 11.94
CA MET A 608 -5.94 -7.54 11.47
C MET A 608 -5.26 -6.74 10.34
N PHE A 609 -5.86 -5.64 9.86
CA PHE A 609 -5.34 -4.83 8.74
C PHE A 609 -4.23 -3.84 9.15
N ASN A 610 -3.27 -4.26 9.99
CA ASN A 610 -2.30 -3.35 10.63
C ASN A 610 -0.91 -3.30 9.98
N ASN A 611 -0.61 -4.23 9.07
CA ASN A 611 0.73 -4.40 8.52
C ASN A 611 0.68 -4.22 6.99
N PRO A 612 1.02 -3.02 6.49
CA PRO A 612 1.22 -2.78 5.07
C PRO A 612 2.36 -3.64 4.52
N SER A 613 2.22 -4.11 3.28
CA SER A 613 3.26 -4.89 2.59
C SER A 613 4.66 -4.25 2.63
N MET A 614 4.74 -2.91 2.57
CA MET A 614 6.00 -2.16 2.64
C MET A 614 6.82 -2.42 3.91
N GLN A 615 6.19 -2.71 5.06
CA GLN A 615 6.94 -2.98 6.29
C GLN A 615 7.80 -4.24 6.17
N ASN A 616 7.34 -5.23 5.42
CA ASN A 616 8.06 -6.47 5.21
C ASN A 616 9.32 -6.29 4.33
N VAL A 617 9.41 -5.18 3.60
CA VAL A 617 10.59 -4.84 2.78
C VAL A 617 11.76 -4.40 3.67
N TYR A 618 11.46 -3.78 4.81
CA TYR A 618 12.46 -3.23 5.74
C TYR A 618 12.86 -4.20 6.85
N ARG A 619 13.00 -5.50 6.59
CA ARG A 619 13.26 -6.52 7.64
C ARG A 619 14.45 -6.16 8.54
N ALA A 620 15.57 -5.69 7.96
CA ALA A 620 16.78 -5.32 8.70
C ALA A 620 16.60 -4.08 9.60
N ARG A 621 15.59 -3.23 9.33
CA ARG A 621 15.30 -2.00 10.08
C ARG A 621 13.87 -1.96 10.60
N TYR A 622 13.27 -3.14 10.80
CA TYR A 622 11.85 -3.28 11.15
C TYR A 622 11.47 -2.52 12.42
N HIS A 623 12.31 -2.60 13.46
CA HIS A 623 12.08 -1.90 14.72
C HIS A 623 11.96 -0.38 14.52
N GLN A 624 12.82 0.21 13.69
CA GLN A 624 12.83 1.65 13.44
C GLN A 624 11.57 2.11 12.68
N VAL A 625 11.15 1.34 11.66
CA VAL A 625 9.91 1.60 10.91
C VAL A 625 8.67 1.44 11.81
N ARG A 626 8.68 0.43 12.68
CA ARG A 626 7.62 0.18 13.66
C ARG A 626 7.47 1.33 14.64
N ASP A 627 8.57 1.85 15.18
CA ASP A 627 8.53 2.90 16.20
C ASP A 627 8.01 4.23 15.61
N VAL A 628 8.43 4.58 14.39
CA VAL A 628 7.85 5.73 13.65
C VAL A 628 6.35 5.56 13.43
N ARG A 629 5.89 4.34 13.09
CA ARG A 629 4.46 4.06 12.96
C ARG A 629 3.72 4.29 14.28
N ILE A 630 4.27 3.82 15.40
CA ILE A 630 3.65 3.98 16.72
C ILE A 630 3.50 5.47 17.06
N ASP A 631 4.56 6.25 16.87
CA ASP A 631 4.52 7.70 17.12
C ASP A 631 3.50 8.41 16.21
N PHE A 632 3.37 7.98 14.95
CA PHE A 632 2.33 8.46 14.02
C PHE A 632 0.90 8.11 14.50
N ILE A 633 0.67 6.88 14.95
CA ILE A 633 -0.63 6.45 15.50
C ILE A 633 -0.99 7.28 16.73
N ARG A 634 -0.02 7.58 17.61
CA ARG A 634 -0.22 8.43 18.80
C ARG A 634 -0.68 9.84 18.44
N VAL A 635 -0.11 10.47 17.42
CA VAL A 635 -0.56 11.78 16.93
C VAL A 635 -1.97 11.71 16.37
N ASN A 636 -2.29 10.66 15.59
CA ASN A 636 -3.63 10.48 15.04
C ASN A 636 -4.69 10.31 16.13
N LYS A 637 -4.39 9.54 17.18
CA LYS A 637 -5.30 9.37 18.32
C LYS A 637 -5.49 10.66 19.10
N ALA A 638 -4.41 11.37 19.39
CA ALA A 638 -4.50 12.69 20.02
C ALA A 638 -5.38 13.65 19.21
N TYR A 639 -5.26 13.65 17.87
CA TYR A 639 -6.15 14.45 17.02
C TYR A 639 -7.62 14.05 17.14
N GLN A 640 -7.94 12.75 17.15
CA GLN A 640 -9.31 12.27 17.35
C GLN A 640 -9.87 12.70 18.71
N TRP A 641 -9.10 12.54 19.78
CA TRP A 641 -9.49 13.01 21.11
C TRP A 641 -9.63 14.53 21.18
N MET A 642 -8.83 15.31 20.44
CA MET A 642 -9.01 16.76 20.34
C MET A 642 -10.32 17.15 19.68
N LEU A 643 -10.84 16.34 18.75
CA LEU A 643 -12.18 16.55 18.17
C LEU A 643 -13.26 16.16 19.17
N GLU A 644 -13.13 15.00 19.82
CA GLU A 644 -14.07 14.48 20.82
C GLU A 644 -14.23 15.42 22.02
N PHE A 645 -13.13 15.91 22.58
CA PHE A 645 -13.10 16.82 23.73
C PHE A 645 -12.95 18.30 23.31
N SER A 646 -13.37 18.65 22.09
CA SER A 646 -13.21 20.00 21.52
C SER A 646 -13.87 21.11 22.35
N SER A 647 -14.89 20.77 23.14
CA SER A 647 -15.59 21.69 24.04
C SER A 647 -14.93 21.87 25.40
N ILE A 648 -13.86 21.12 25.72
CA ILE A 648 -13.25 21.09 27.07
C ILE A 648 -11.81 21.62 27.01
N PRO A 649 -11.57 22.90 27.38
CA PRO A 649 -10.25 23.52 27.28
C PRO A 649 -9.14 22.76 28.04
N ALA A 650 -9.46 22.20 29.21
CA ALA A 650 -8.50 21.44 30.02
C ALA A 650 -7.96 20.20 29.28
N CYS A 651 -8.83 19.44 28.63
CA CYS A 651 -8.45 18.28 27.81
C CYS A 651 -7.59 18.70 26.62
N LEU A 652 -7.96 19.79 25.95
CA LEU A 652 -7.19 20.33 24.82
C LEU A 652 -5.78 20.78 25.25
N HIS A 653 -5.63 21.41 26.41
CA HIS A 653 -4.33 21.80 26.94
C HIS A 653 -3.46 20.59 27.34
N LEU A 654 -4.06 19.54 27.91
CA LEU A 654 -3.34 18.29 28.18
C LEU A 654 -2.84 17.63 26.89
N MET A 655 -3.68 17.59 25.85
CA MET A 655 -3.30 17.04 24.54
C MET A 655 -2.24 17.88 23.82
N GLU A 656 -2.31 19.20 23.91
CA GLU A 656 -1.26 20.11 23.40
C GLU A 656 0.09 19.85 24.06
N ARG A 657 0.09 19.65 25.39
CA ARG A 657 1.27 19.26 26.17
C ARG A 657 1.78 17.89 25.74
N TYR A 658 0.91 16.89 25.62
CA TYR A 658 1.27 15.55 25.15
C TYR A 658 1.92 15.56 23.75
N LEU A 659 1.32 16.25 22.78
CA LEU A 659 1.85 16.38 21.42
C LEU A 659 3.23 17.08 21.40
N ARG A 660 3.41 18.07 22.27
CA ARG A 660 4.70 18.77 22.43
C ARG A 660 5.78 17.82 22.95
N GLU A 661 5.51 17.10 24.03
CA GLU A 661 6.47 16.16 24.61
C GLU A 661 6.80 15.01 23.65
N LEU A 662 5.81 14.51 22.90
CA LEU A 662 6.01 13.52 21.83
C LEU A 662 6.97 14.04 20.74
N CYS A 663 6.81 15.29 20.30
CA CYS A 663 7.70 15.91 19.33
C CYS A 663 9.14 16.07 19.87
N LEU A 664 9.30 16.50 21.12
CA LEU A 664 10.61 16.66 21.77
C LEU A 664 11.31 15.32 21.97
N CYS A 665 10.57 14.28 22.37
CA CYS A 665 11.09 12.92 22.47
C CYS A 665 11.57 12.40 21.11
N ALA A 666 10.74 12.51 20.07
CA ALA A 666 11.12 12.10 18.72
C ALA A 666 12.36 12.87 18.21
N PHE A 667 12.52 14.15 18.54
CA PHE A 667 13.71 14.92 18.21
C PHE A 667 14.97 14.30 18.83
N ARG A 668 14.93 13.94 20.12
CA ARG A 668 16.05 13.26 20.79
C ARG A 668 16.38 11.92 20.15
N LYS A 669 15.37 11.10 19.85
CA LYS A 669 15.55 9.82 19.12
C LYS A 669 16.30 10.05 17.80
N ASP A 670 15.89 11.05 17.03
CA ASP A 670 16.51 11.39 15.74
C ASP A 670 17.95 11.90 15.83
N VAL A 671 18.28 12.63 16.92
CA VAL A 671 19.65 13.09 17.23
C VAL A 671 20.55 11.91 17.56
N PHE A 672 20.14 11.07 18.53
CA PHE A 672 20.94 9.93 18.95
C PHE A 672 21.04 8.85 17.88
N PHE A 673 20.01 8.65 17.05
CA PHE A 673 20.10 7.77 15.90
C PHE A 673 21.20 8.20 14.92
N HIS A 674 21.38 9.50 14.72
CA HIS A 674 22.41 10.04 13.84
C HIS A 674 23.81 9.99 14.46
N ALA A 675 23.88 10.09 15.79
CA ALA A 675 25.11 9.96 16.58
C ALA A 675 25.43 8.52 17.02
N LYS A 676 24.65 7.52 16.59
CA LYS A 676 24.71 6.14 17.12
C LYS A 676 26.09 5.49 17.07
N SER A 677 26.91 5.83 16.07
CA SER A 677 28.27 5.29 15.93
C SER A 677 29.22 5.80 17.01
N ALA A 678 28.89 6.92 17.64
CA ALA A 678 29.67 7.54 18.70
C ALA A 678 29.15 7.20 20.10
N LEU A 679 28.06 6.42 20.23
CA LEU A 679 27.46 6.09 21.52
C LEU A 679 28.08 4.83 22.14
N LYS A 680 28.18 4.82 23.47
CA LYS A 680 28.54 3.62 24.22
C LYS A 680 27.39 2.59 24.19
N PRO A 681 27.68 1.28 24.12
CA PRO A 681 26.65 0.24 24.02
C PRO A 681 25.59 0.30 25.12
N GLU A 682 25.97 0.58 26.37
CA GLU A 682 25.08 0.60 27.54
C GLU A 682 24.08 1.77 27.52
N TYR A 683 24.34 2.83 26.74
CA TYR A 683 23.44 3.97 26.59
C TYR A 683 22.56 3.87 25.33
N LEU A 684 22.82 2.90 24.44
CA LEU A 684 22.20 2.84 23.12
C LEU A 684 20.66 2.71 23.20
N GLU A 685 20.15 1.88 24.11
CA GLU A 685 18.71 1.67 24.27
C GLU A 685 17.99 2.94 24.74
N SER A 686 18.42 3.52 25.87
CA SER A 686 17.86 4.78 26.40
C SER A 686 18.05 5.97 25.45
N ALA A 687 19.15 6.02 24.69
CA ALA A 687 19.39 7.06 23.69
C ALA A 687 18.38 6.97 22.53
N LEU A 688 18.17 5.77 22.00
CA LEU A 688 17.24 5.51 20.90
C LEU A 688 15.76 5.55 21.34
N ALA A 689 15.49 5.37 22.62
CA ALA A 689 14.18 5.64 23.24
C ALA A 689 13.89 7.14 23.44
N GLY A 690 14.90 8.00 23.32
CA GLY A 690 14.78 9.44 23.54
C GLY A 690 14.74 9.82 25.02
N GLU A 691 15.28 8.97 25.89
CA GLU A 691 15.29 9.17 27.35
C GLU A 691 16.47 10.01 27.82
N ILE A 692 17.60 9.96 27.11
CA ILE A 692 18.80 10.73 27.47
C ILE A 692 18.57 12.23 27.21
N PRO A 693 18.78 13.12 28.20
CA PRO A 693 18.70 14.56 28.00
C PRO A 693 19.77 15.08 27.03
N LEU A 694 19.44 16.10 26.22
CA LEU A 694 20.43 16.82 25.41
C LEU A 694 21.11 17.93 26.23
N CYS A 695 21.76 17.52 27.33
CA CYS A 695 22.60 18.37 28.18
C CYS A 695 24.06 17.92 28.03
N TYR A 696 25.03 18.81 28.31
CA TYR A 696 26.45 18.50 28.10
C TYR A 696 26.89 17.25 28.83
N HIS A 697 26.64 17.15 30.14
CA HIS A 697 27.06 15.99 30.92
C HIS A 697 26.38 14.69 30.43
N SER A 698 25.09 14.74 30.11
CA SER A 698 24.33 13.58 29.62
C SER A 698 24.85 13.07 28.28
N VAL A 699 25.06 13.97 27.31
CA VAL A 699 25.57 13.61 25.97
C VAL A 699 27.03 13.18 26.06
N ASN A 700 27.86 13.91 26.81
CA ASN A 700 29.28 13.58 27.01
C ASN A 700 29.46 12.20 27.67
N ASN A 701 28.64 11.86 28.66
CA ASN A 701 28.70 10.55 29.31
C ASN A 701 28.25 9.41 28.38
N ALA A 702 27.29 9.67 27.50
CA ALA A 702 26.73 8.69 26.57
C ALA A 702 27.62 8.37 25.37
N VAL A 703 28.53 9.27 24.98
CA VAL A 703 29.46 9.05 23.84
C VAL A 703 30.74 8.31 24.26
N LEU A 704 31.36 7.60 23.32
CA LEU A 704 32.65 6.90 23.47
C LEU A 704 33.76 7.86 23.92
N LYS A 705 34.79 7.34 24.62
CA LYS A 705 35.90 8.16 25.14
C LYS A 705 36.63 8.96 24.06
N GLU A 706 36.75 8.42 22.85
CA GLU A 706 37.35 9.09 21.68
C GLU A 706 36.55 10.29 21.16
N HIS A 707 35.28 10.41 21.57
CA HIS A 707 34.40 11.54 21.27
C HIS A 707 34.21 12.47 22.48
N GLN A 708 35.03 12.30 23.52
CA GLN A 708 35.06 13.16 24.70
C GLN A 708 36.35 14.00 24.72
N PRO A 709 36.29 15.30 25.06
CA PRO A 709 35.08 16.09 25.29
C PRO A 709 34.31 16.35 23.99
N LEU A 710 33.01 16.69 24.10
CA LEU A 710 32.18 17.01 22.93
C LEU A 710 32.76 18.18 22.11
N GLN A 711 32.86 18.02 20.79
CA GLN A 711 33.23 19.09 19.88
C GLN A 711 32.10 20.12 19.78
N LEU A 712 32.35 21.35 20.24
CA LEU A 712 31.38 22.43 20.24
C LEU A 712 31.59 23.37 19.04
N ALA A 713 30.49 23.95 18.55
CA ALA A 713 30.51 24.94 17.48
C ALA A 713 31.10 26.25 18.00
N GLU A 714 32.32 26.59 17.57
CA GLU A 714 33.09 27.75 18.03
C GLU A 714 33.62 28.58 16.85
N GLY A 715 33.80 29.89 17.06
CA GLY A 715 34.46 30.81 16.11
C GLY A 715 33.56 31.81 15.36
N ASN A 716 34.18 32.81 14.74
CA ASN A 716 33.48 33.94 14.11
C ASN A 716 32.79 33.60 12.78
N ARG A 717 33.09 32.44 12.18
CA ARG A 717 32.62 31.99 10.85
C ARG A 717 31.48 30.96 10.91
N LEU A 718 30.71 30.93 12.00
CA LEU A 718 29.51 30.08 12.08
C LEU A 718 28.40 30.61 11.16
N ALA A 719 27.77 29.70 10.39
CA ALA A 719 26.69 30.01 9.46
C ALA A 719 25.40 30.45 10.17
N VAL A 720 25.20 29.93 11.38
CA VAL A 720 24.15 30.39 12.30
C VAL A 720 24.86 31.08 13.45
N LYS A 721 24.30 32.17 14.00
CA LYS A 721 24.76 32.80 15.26
C LYS A 721 23.62 33.05 16.25
N ASN A 722 22.38 32.97 15.76
CA ASN A 722 21.18 33.23 16.52
C ASN A 722 20.38 31.93 16.70
N ILE A 723 19.94 31.66 17.93
CA ILE A 723 19.17 30.47 18.30
C ILE A 723 17.82 30.37 17.57
N ASP A 724 17.18 31.48 17.24
CA ASP A 724 15.93 31.51 16.50
C ASP A 724 16.10 31.02 15.07
N VAL A 725 17.26 31.32 14.48
CA VAL A 725 17.65 30.84 13.16
C VAL A 725 17.94 29.34 13.21
N LEU A 726 18.62 28.85 14.25
CA LEU A 726 18.83 27.41 14.44
C LEU A 726 17.52 26.65 14.63
N PHE A 727 16.62 27.19 15.48
CA PHE A 727 15.30 26.61 15.70
C PHE A 727 14.48 26.56 14.40
N ALA A 728 14.52 27.63 13.61
CA ALA A 728 13.90 27.68 12.28
C ALA A 728 14.47 26.59 11.35
N TRP A 729 15.78 26.42 11.31
CA TRP A 729 16.41 25.38 10.50
C TRP A 729 15.97 23.98 10.94
N LEU A 730 15.99 23.69 12.24
CA LEU A 730 15.63 22.37 12.78
C LEU A 730 14.13 22.07 12.66
N TRP A 731 13.23 23.00 12.94
CA TRP A 731 11.80 22.70 13.12
C TRP A 731 10.86 23.19 12.01
N LYS A 732 11.15 24.35 11.37
CA LYS A 732 10.19 24.92 10.41
C LYS A 732 10.16 24.15 9.09
N SER A 733 8.96 24.09 8.50
CA SER A 733 8.64 23.29 7.31
C SER A 733 8.71 24.04 5.98
N LYS A 734 8.62 25.38 6.00
CA LYS A 734 8.68 26.27 4.82
C LYS A 734 9.46 27.53 5.19
N ASP A 735 10.77 27.46 5.12
CA ASP A 735 11.63 28.65 5.04
C ASP A 735 12.49 28.45 3.79
N ASP A 736 12.37 29.35 2.81
CA ASP A 736 13.05 29.25 1.51
C ASP A 736 14.58 29.47 1.62
N HIS A 737 15.08 29.72 2.82
CA HIS A 737 16.46 30.13 3.09
C HIS A 737 17.37 28.98 3.53
N PHE A 738 16.81 27.81 3.88
CA PHE A 738 17.58 26.69 4.43
C PHE A 738 17.29 25.37 3.72
N GLU A 739 18.27 24.89 2.96
CA GLU A 739 18.26 23.54 2.39
C GLU A 739 18.38 22.46 3.48
N ARG A 740 17.65 21.36 3.29
CA ARG A 740 17.58 20.23 4.23
C ARG A 740 17.67 18.90 3.49
N GLN A 741 18.66 18.81 2.60
CA GLN A 741 18.86 17.65 1.73
C GLN A 741 19.13 16.41 2.59
N GLY A 742 18.32 15.37 2.42
CA GLY A 742 18.48 14.10 3.14
C GLY A 742 17.93 14.06 4.57
N TRP A 743 17.36 15.16 5.11
CA TRP A 743 16.81 15.15 6.48
C TRP A 743 15.53 15.97 6.70
N ASN A 744 14.94 16.54 5.64
CA ASN A 744 13.65 17.26 5.74
C ASN A 744 12.48 16.38 6.24
N GLU A 745 12.52 15.07 5.93
CA GLU A 745 11.46 14.09 6.20
C GLU A 745 11.72 13.24 7.46
N LYS A 746 12.59 13.73 8.37
CA LYS A 746 12.88 13.08 9.65
C LYS A 746 11.62 12.88 10.50
N PRO A 747 11.50 11.77 11.24
CA PRO A 747 10.36 11.46 12.11
C PRO A 747 9.88 12.63 12.97
N TYR A 748 10.77 13.32 13.70
CA TYR A 748 10.33 14.43 14.56
C TYR A 748 9.69 15.59 13.79
N ARG A 749 10.17 15.87 12.56
CA ARG A 749 9.63 16.93 11.70
C ARG A 749 8.26 16.55 11.16
N MET A 750 8.07 15.29 10.81
CA MET A 750 6.76 14.76 10.42
C MET A 750 5.76 14.93 11.58
N LEU A 751 6.11 14.48 12.79
CA LEU A 751 5.25 14.57 13.97
C LEU A 751 4.93 16.02 14.32
N PHE A 752 5.91 16.92 14.25
CA PHE A 752 5.70 18.36 14.45
C PHE A 752 4.68 18.94 13.47
N GLN A 753 4.84 18.64 12.17
CA GLN A 753 3.94 19.15 11.15
C GLN A 753 2.51 18.62 11.30
N GLN A 754 2.34 17.34 11.65
CA GLN A 754 1.04 16.74 11.88
C GLN A 754 0.38 17.26 13.15
N SER A 755 1.13 17.40 14.25
CA SER A 755 0.64 17.99 15.49
C SER A 755 0.19 19.45 15.29
N PHE A 756 0.98 20.23 14.54
CA PHE A 756 0.62 21.60 14.19
C PHE A 756 -0.67 21.66 13.36
N HIS A 757 -0.85 20.74 12.40
CA HIS A 757 -2.07 20.66 11.60
C HIS A 757 -3.27 20.25 12.45
N ALA A 758 -3.12 19.23 13.29
CA ALA A 758 -4.15 18.77 14.22
C ALA A 758 -4.69 19.93 15.07
N ILE A 759 -3.81 20.67 15.73
CA ILE A 759 -4.18 21.82 16.57
C ILE A 759 -4.76 22.97 15.73
N LYS A 760 -4.21 23.21 14.54
CA LYS A 760 -4.73 24.25 13.64
C LYS A 760 -6.17 23.95 13.20
N THR A 761 -6.48 22.69 12.92
CA THR A 761 -7.80 22.25 12.47
C THR A 761 -8.81 22.28 13.61
N THR A 762 -8.42 21.85 14.82
CA THR A 762 -9.34 21.80 15.98
C THR A 762 -9.52 23.15 16.69
N ARG A 763 -8.45 23.96 16.81
CA ARG A 763 -8.43 25.20 17.62
C ARG A 763 -8.07 26.46 16.84
N GLY A 764 -7.90 26.36 15.53
CA GLY A 764 -7.55 27.48 14.68
C GLY A 764 -6.07 27.85 14.64
N LYS A 765 -5.73 28.76 13.72
CA LYS A 765 -4.34 29.14 13.40
C LYS A 765 -3.61 29.86 14.54
N ALA A 766 -4.32 30.62 15.37
CA ALA A 766 -3.73 31.35 16.49
C ALA A 766 -3.22 30.37 17.58
N SER A 767 -4.06 29.40 17.95
CA SER A 767 -3.71 28.34 18.91
C SER A 767 -2.54 27.50 18.43
N ALA A 768 -2.51 27.10 17.15
CA ALA A 768 -1.37 26.38 16.58
C ALA A 768 -0.07 27.20 16.62
N ARG A 769 -0.13 28.52 16.39
CA ARG A 769 1.02 29.42 16.52
C ARG A 769 1.49 29.52 17.98
N LYS A 770 0.56 29.63 18.94
CA LYS A 770 0.86 29.64 20.38
C LYS A 770 1.54 28.34 20.80
N TRP A 771 0.96 27.19 20.44
CA TRP A 771 1.55 25.87 20.70
C TRP A 771 2.97 25.74 20.15
N ARG A 772 3.23 26.23 18.93
CA ARG A 772 4.59 26.25 18.37
C ARG A 772 5.56 27.09 19.20
N GLN A 773 5.12 28.22 19.76
CA GLN A 773 5.96 29.03 20.64
C GLN A 773 6.20 28.32 21.98
N GLU A 774 5.21 27.61 22.52
CA GLU A 774 5.38 26.80 23.73
C GLU A 774 6.33 25.60 23.49
N LEU A 775 6.26 24.98 22.31
CA LEU A 775 7.23 23.96 21.89
C LEU A 775 8.64 24.56 21.81
N LYS A 776 8.79 25.74 21.21
CA LYS A 776 10.08 26.46 21.18
C LYS A 776 10.59 26.75 22.59
N ARG A 777 9.74 27.28 23.47
CA ARG A 777 10.08 27.53 24.87
C ARG A 777 10.59 26.26 25.56
N SER A 778 9.84 25.17 25.42
CA SER A 778 10.19 23.90 26.07
C SER A 778 11.46 23.31 25.48
N PHE A 779 11.66 23.42 24.17
CA PHE A 779 12.87 23.01 23.46
C PHE A 779 14.11 23.73 24.00
N LEU A 780 14.08 25.06 24.09
CA LEU A 780 15.21 25.87 24.58
C LEU A 780 15.46 25.70 26.09
N GLY A 781 14.40 25.53 26.88
CA GLY A 781 14.52 25.27 28.31
C GLY A 781 15.07 23.89 28.67
N SER A 782 15.05 22.91 27.74
CA SER A 782 15.43 21.52 28.03
C SER A 782 16.59 20.93 27.20
N HIS A 783 16.90 21.49 26.03
CA HIS A 783 17.94 20.93 25.14
C HIS A 783 19.08 21.93 24.98
N TRP A 784 20.10 21.82 25.83
CA TRP A 784 21.22 22.76 25.87
C TRP A 784 22.39 22.42 24.95
N ILE A 785 22.41 21.20 24.42
CA ILE A 785 23.36 20.70 23.43
C ILE A 785 22.57 20.28 22.19
N LEU A 786 22.60 21.11 21.16
CA LEU A 786 21.80 20.90 19.96
C LEU A 786 22.66 20.34 18.81
N PRO A 787 22.09 19.54 17.90
CA PRO A 787 22.77 19.19 16.66
C PRO A 787 23.05 20.47 15.86
N TYR A 788 24.26 20.62 15.32
CA TYR A 788 24.57 21.72 14.42
C TYR A 788 24.42 21.27 12.95
N PRO A 789 23.34 21.65 12.24
CA PRO A 789 23.04 21.15 10.90
C PRO A 789 23.86 21.86 9.81
N HIS A 790 23.87 21.26 8.62
CA HIS A 790 24.25 21.90 7.36
C HIS A 790 23.32 21.44 6.22
N SER A 791 23.46 22.02 5.02
CA SER A 791 22.55 21.77 3.89
C SER A 791 22.35 20.29 3.54
N ARG A 792 23.42 19.48 3.67
CA ARG A 792 23.46 18.05 3.33
C ARG A 792 23.44 17.09 4.53
N GLY A 793 23.31 17.58 5.75
CA GLY A 793 23.45 16.72 6.94
C GLY A 793 22.80 17.29 8.20
N PHE A 794 22.17 16.41 8.97
CA PHE A 794 21.45 16.78 10.19
C PHE A 794 22.37 17.18 11.34
N ILE A 795 23.55 16.54 11.44
CA ILE A 795 24.62 16.89 12.37
C ILE A 795 25.91 17.00 11.57
N ARG A 796 26.54 18.17 11.61
CA ARG A 796 27.84 18.41 10.98
C ARG A 796 28.92 17.56 11.66
N LYS A 797 29.82 17.00 10.86
CA LYS A 797 31.07 16.43 11.36
C LYS A 797 32.22 17.39 11.12
N ASP A 798 33.18 17.41 12.03
CA ASP A 798 34.43 18.10 11.82
C ASP A 798 35.22 17.47 10.65
N LYS A 799 36.00 18.27 9.92
CA LYS A 799 36.70 17.83 8.71
C LYS A 799 37.92 16.96 9.01
N GLU A 800 38.59 17.19 10.13
CA GLU A 800 39.84 16.53 10.48
C GLU A 800 39.54 15.30 11.35
N GLU A 801 38.86 15.51 12.47
CA GLU A 801 38.64 14.47 13.48
C GLU A 801 37.36 13.63 13.24
N LYS A 802 36.56 13.99 12.22
CA LYS A 802 35.25 13.38 11.90
C LYS A 802 34.26 13.31 13.08
N GLN A 803 34.51 14.06 14.16
CA GLN A 803 33.65 14.14 15.34
C GLN A 803 32.38 14.95 15.07
N PHE A 804 31.30 14.64 15.79
CA PHE A 804 30.04 15.37 15.68
C PHE A 804 30.16 16.76 16.34
N VAL A 805 29.80 17.81 15.58
CA VAL A 805 29.82 19.19 16.06
C VAL A 805 28.46 19.55 16.67
N TRP A 806 28.48 19.98 17.92
CA TRP A 806 27.30 20.34 18.70
C TRP A 806 27.20 21.84 18.90
N TRP A 807 25.98 22.37 18.94
CA TRP A 807 25.68 23.77 19.18
C TRP A 807 25.30 23.99 20.65
N PRO A 808 26.19 24.56 21.49
CA PRO A 808 25.89 24.80 22.90
C PRO A 808 25.06 26.07 23.08
N ILE A 809 23.91 25.97 23.76
CA ILE A 809 23.13 27.14 24.15
C ILE A 809 23.28 27.43 25.65
N ALA A 810 23.32 28.70 25.99
CA ALA A 810 23.45 29.18 27.36
C ALA A 810 22.58 30.42 27.60
N HIS A 811 22.18 30.61 28.85
CA HIS A 811 21.46 31.80 29.30
C HIS A 811 22.15 32.36 30.55
N PRO A 812 22.83 33.52 30.48
CA PRO A 812 23.62 34.05 31.59
C PRO A 812 22.83 34.24 32.90
N GLY A 813 21.59 34.72 32.81
CA GLY A 813 20.70 34.89 33.97
C GLY A 813 20.37 33.56 34.68
N LEU A 814 20.01 32.52 33.91
CA LEU A 814 19.68 31.20 34.43
C LEU A 814 20.91 30.49 35.03
N ILE A 815 22.10 30.66 34.44
CA ILE A 815 23.36 30.16 35.02
C ILE A 815 23.60 30.77 36.41
N LYS A 816 23.47 32.10 36.52
CA LYS A 816 23.64 32.81 37.80
C LYS A 816 22.58 32.39 38.82
N TYR A 817 21.33 32.22 38.40
CA TYR A 817 20.24 31.75 39.24
C TYR A 817 20.53 30.37 39.83
N TYR A 818 20.84 29.38 38.99
CA TYR A 818 21.14 28.04 39.47
C TYR A 818 22.44 27.93 40.26
N ALA A 819 23.45 28.75 39.96
CA ALA A 819 24.67 28.81 40.76
C ALA A 819 24.39 29.28 42.19
N ARG A 820 23.55 30.33 42.36
CA ARG A 820 23.13 30.82 43.68
C ARG A 820 22.28 29.81 44.42
N SER A 821 21.28 29.24 43.74
CA SER A 821 20.36 28.29 44.36
C SER A 821 21.00 26.92 44.71
N ARG A 822 22.13 26.58 44.07
CA ARG A 822 22.95 25.42 44.46
C ARG A 822 23.74 25.68 45.75
N GLN A 823 24.21 26.90 45.96
CA GLN A 823 24.91 27.29 47.20
C GLN A 823 23.98 27.27 48.42
N THR A 824 22.67 27.50 48.21
CA THR A 824 21.63 27.48 49.26
C THR A 824 20.95 26.10 49.44
N GLY A 825 21.44 25.04 48.77
CA GLY A 825 20.94 23.66 48.92
C GLY A 825 19.51 23.41 48.41
N THR A 826 18.93 24.33 47.66
CA THR A 826 17.48 24.38 47.39
C THR A 826 17.08 23.69 46.08
N ILE A 827 18.02 23.05 45.40
CA ILE A 827 17.84 22.50 44.04
C ILE A 827 18.22 21.02 43.98
N SER A 828 17.29 20.20 43.48
CA SER A 828 17.54 18.81 43.10
C SER A 828 18.40 18.74 41.83
N HIS A 829 19.41 17.88 41.81
CA HIS A 829 20.22 17.59 40.62
C HIS A 829 20.11 16.10 40.28
N PRO A 830 19.66 15.72 39.07
CA PRO A 830 19.28 16.55 37.93
C PRO A 830 17.97 17.35 38.16
N LEU A 831 17.80 18.45 37.43
CA LEU A 831 16.62 19.32 37.51
C LEU A 831 15.37 18.60 36.97
N PRO A 832 14.21 18.71 37.63
CA PRO A 832 12.96 18.15 37.12
C PRO A 832 12.44 18.96 35.92
N SER A 833 11.67 18.32 35.04
CA SER A 833 11.03 18.94 33.87
C SER A 833 10.12 20.12 34.24
N SER A 834 9.52 20.09 35.44
CA SER A 834 8.76 21.20 36.03
C SER A 834 9.56 22.49 36.22
N SER A 835 10.89 22.46 36.08
CA SER A 835 11.73 23.67 36.12
C SER A 835 11.59 24.53 34.84
N ILE A 836 11.21 23.92 33.71
CA ILE A 836 11.16 24.58 32.38
C ILE A 836 10.17 25.75 32.36
N GLN A 837 9.06 25.64 33.07
CA GLN A 837 8.03 26.70 33.17
C GLN A 837 8.55 28.00 33.82
N HIS A 838 9.65 27.92 34.58
CA HIS A 838 10.30 29.08 35.20
C HIS A 838 11.49 29.60 34.38
N HIS A 839 11.81 28.98 33.24
CA HIS A 839 12.89 29.43 32.38
C HIS A 839 12.49 30.64 31.53
N PRO A 840 13.46 31.53 31.24
CA PRO A 840 13.27 32.71 30.41
C PRO A 840 12.93 32.33 28.96
N LEU A 841 12.12 33.19 28.33
CA LEU A 841 11.64 33.01 26.94
C LEU A 841 12.68 33.46 25.90
N ASP A 842 13.48 34.45 26.27
CA ASP A 842 14.46 35.16 25.46
C ASP A 842 15.83 35.15 26.15
N GLY A 843 16.84 35.83 25.59
CA GLY A 843 18.19 35.91 26.17
C GLY A 843 19.05 34.64 26.02
N TRP A 844 18.57 33.62 25.30
CA TRP A 844 19.34 32.43 24.96
C TRP A 844 20.36 32.74 23.86
N GLN A 845 21.62 32.41 24.10
CA GLN A 845 22.72 32.70 23.19
C GLN A 845 23.66 31.50 23.00
N LEU A 846 24.46 31.53 21.94
CA LEU A 846 25.57 30.61 21.77
C LEU A 846 26.56 30.81 22.93
N ALA A 847 27.02 29.71 23.53
CA ALA A 847 28.01 29.79 24.59
C ALA A 847 29.39 30.18 24.01
N THR A 848 29.68 31.48 23.91
CA THR A 848 31.00 32.01 23.51
C THR A 848 31.69 32.62 24.73
N ASN A 849 32.81 32.02 25.13
CA ASN A 849 33.60 32.27 26.35
C ASN A 849 33.47 33.66 26.99
N LEU A 850 33.17 33.65 28.30
CA LEU A 850 33.93 34.40 29.31
C LEU A 850 33.87 33.62 30.63
N ILE A 851 35.00 32.96 30.95
CA ILE A 851 35.41 32.53 32.28
C ILE A 851 34.60 31.35 32.87
N SER A 852 35.04 30.13 32.50
CA SER A 852 34.84 28.81 33.15
C SER A 852 33.78 27.81 32.64
N ASN A 853 32.84 28.12 31.76
CA ASN A 853 31.93 27.07 31.22
C ASN A 853 31.55 27.33 29.76
N ARG A 854 32.03 26.50 28.82
CA ARG A 854 31.68 26.55 27.37
C ARG A 854 30.25 26.05 27.08
N TYR A 855 29.44 25.79 28.10
CA TYR A 855 28.11 25.16 28.00
C TYR A 855 27.29 25.37 29.29
N MET A 856 25.99 25.04 29.26
CA MET A 856 25.15 25.01 30.47
C MET A 856 25.56 23.86 31.42
N PRO A 857 25.95 24.13 32.68
CA PRO A 857 26.58 23.12 33.54
C PRO A 857 25.58 22.20 34.28
N TYR A 858 24.29 22.30 34.01
CA TYR A 858 23.25 21.53 34.69
C TYR A 858 22.65 20.47 33.75
N VAL A 859 21.94 19.50 34.32
CA VAL A 859 21.15 18.52 33.58
C VAL A 859 19.68 18.70 33.93
N ILE A 860 18.81 18.71 32.93
CA ILE A 860 17.35 18.74 33.11
C ILE A 860 16.73 17.47 32.54
N GLN A 861 15.92 16.81 33.35
CA GLN A 861 15.26 15.58 32.92
C GLN A 861 14.14 15.90 31.94
N PRO A 862 14.03 15.17 30.81
CA PRO A 862 12.91 15.31 29.91
C PRO A 862 11.62 14.88 30.61
N GLU A 863 10.51 15.50 30.23
CA GLU A 863 9.20 15.04 30.66
C GLU A 863 8.85 13.72 29.95
N GLN A 864 8.73 12.64 30.71
CA GLN A 864 8.46 11.30 30.18
C GLN A 864 7.12 10.73 30.63
N ASP A 865 6.57 11.23 31.74
CA ASP A 865 5.37 10.68 32.36
C ASP A 865 4.21 10.58 31.36
N LEU A 866 3.92 11.67 30.63
CA LEU A 866 2.84 11.70 29.64
C LEU A 866 3.07 10.77 28.44
N ILE A 867 4.33 10.50 28.06
CA ILE A 867 4.68 9.67 26.90
C ILE A 867 4.68 8.17 27.26
N ARG A 868 4.88 7.88 28.56
CA ARG A 868 4.90 6.52 29.14
C ARG A 868 3.50 6.00 29.47
N LEU A 869 2.51 6.88 29.65
CA LEU A 869 1.12 6.46 29.80
C LEU A 869 0.68 5.60 28.61
N SER A 870 -0.01 4.51 28.92
CA SER A 870 -0.78 3.77 27.93
C SER A 870 -1.91 4.62 27.38
N GLU A 871 -2.46 4.21 26.23
CA GLU A 871 -3.55 4.95 25.59
C GLU A 871 -4.81 4.97 26.48
N ASP A 872 -5.08 3.87 27.19
CA ASP A 872 -6.23 3.75 28.10
C ASP A 872 -6.07 4.64 29.33
N GLU A 873 -4.87 4.69 29.93
CA GLU A 873 -4.57 5.57 31.06
C GLU A 873 -4.68 7.05 30.67
N PHE A 874 -4.17 7.43 29.50
CA PHE A 874 -4.26 8.81 29.03
C PHE A 874 -5.72 9.20 28.72
N TYR A 875 -6.48 8.31 28.07
CA TYR A 875 -7.91 8.55 27.81
C TYR A 875 -8.71 8.65 29.12
N ALA A 876 -8.43 7.81 30.11
CA ALA A 876 -9.04 7.91 31.44
C ALA A 876 -8.76 9.27 32.10
N GLN A 877 -7.55 9.81 31.97
CA GLN A 877 -7.26 11.17 32.46
C GLN A 877 -8.09 12.25 31.74
N LEU A 878 -8.31 12.13 30.42
CA LEU A 878 -9.17 13.07 29.68
C LEU A 878 -10.63 12.99 30.14
N VAL A 879 -11.13 11.77 30.39
CA VAL A 879 -12.48 11.54 30.92
C VAL A 879 -12.62 12.12 32.33
N CYS A 880 -11.65 11.89 33.21
CA CYS A 880 -11.63 12.48 34.55
C CYS A 880 -11.63 14.01 34.51
N LEU A 881 -10.88 14.63 33.59
CA LEU A 881 -10.89 16.09 33.41
C LEU A 881 -12.25 16.61 32.94
N ARG A 882 -12.92 15.88 32.03
CA ARG A 882 -14.30 16.20 31.64
C ARG A 882 -15.24 16.15 32.84
N GLU A 883 -15.17 15.07 33.62
CA GLU A 883 -16.06 14.84 34.77
C GLU A 883 -15.84 15.88 35.86
N ARG A 884 -14.60 16.31 36.13
CA ARG A 884 -14.30 17.41 37.07
C ARG A 884 -14.92 18.74 36.62
N VAL A 885 -14.81 19.07 35.34
CA VAL A 885 -15.44 20.29 34.79
C VAL A 885 -16.97 20.20 34.85
N SER A 886 -17.56 19.00 34.75
CA SER A 886 -19.00 18.77 34.94
C SER A 886 -19.42 18.78 36.43
N ALA A 887 -18.56 18.35 37.35
CA ALA A 887 -18.80 18.33 38.79
C ALA A 887 -18.67 19.73 39.43
N ASP A 888 -17.73 20.55 38.97
CA ASP A 888 -17.59 21.95 39.40
C ASP A 888 -18.82 22.81 39.05
N LEU A 889 -19.62 22.37 38.06
CA LEU A 889 -20.91 22.98 37.71
C LEU A 889 -22.07 22.53 38.62
N THR A 890 -21.91 21.50 39.44
CA THR A 890 -23.00 20.91 40.25
C THR A 890 -22.81 21.06 41.78
N GLN A 891 -21.66 21.54 42.27
CA GLN A 891 -21.38 21.77 43.70
C GLN A 891 -21.25 23.25 44.11
N SER A 892 -22.21 24.10 43.72
CA SER A 892 -22.36 25.42 44.35
C SER A 892 -23.83 25.78 44.54
N THR A 893 -24.24 25.88 45.81
CA THR A 893 -25.54 26.37 46.32
C THR A 893 -25.23 26.88 47.73
N PHE A 894 -25.49 28.10 48.22
CA PHE A 894 -26.31 29.32 47.97
C PHE A 894 -25.59 30.52 48.71
N PRO A 895 -26.07 31.79 48.89
CA PRO A 895 -27.22 32.57 48.39
C PRO A 895 -26.81 33.88 47.64
N ALA A 896 -27.80 34.63 47.14
CA ALA A 896 -27.66 35.77 46.22
C ALA A 896 -26.84 36.98 46.75
N PRO A 897 -25.89 37.51 45.95
CA PRO A 897 -25.40 38.88 46.08
C PRO A 897 -25.73 39.74 44.86
N THR A 898 -26.11 40.96 45.19
CA THR A 898 -26.18 42.21 44.44
C THR A 898 -25.18 42.31 43.28
N LEU A 899 -25.70 42.56 42.09
CA LEU A 899 -24.95 42.99 40.91
C LEU A 899 -24.53 44.46 41.10
N GLU A 900 -23.31 44.70 41.57
CA GLU A 900 -22.55 45.88 41.15
C GLU A 900 -21.89 45.57 39.80
N LEU A 901 -22.26 46.36 38.82
CA LEU A 901 -21.82 46.28 37.43
C LEU A 901 -20.58 47.17 37.28
N ASP A 902 -19.41 46.61 36.97
CA ASP A 902 -18.37 47.37 36.27
C ASP A 902 -17.73 46.58 35.12
N ASN A 903 -18.29 46.84 33.94
CA ASN A 903 -17.69 47.07 32.63
C ASN A 903 -16.35 46.39 32.25
N SER A 904 -16.45 45.37 31.39
CA SER A 904 -15.70 45.34 30.12
C SER A 904 -16.35 44.37 29.10
N THR A 905 -17.22 44.96 28.27
CA THR A 905 -17.68 44.54 26.92
C THR A 905 -18.00 43.06 26.65
N GLY A 906 -19.16 42.63 27.15
CA GLY A 906 -19.89 41.47 26.60
C GLY A 906 -20.47 41.76 25.22
N GLY A 907 -20.17 40.91 24.24
CA GLY A 907 -20.71 41.02 22.88
C GLY A 907 -22.20 40.65 22.85
N TYR A 908 -23.06 41.64 22.61
CA TYR A 908 -24.49 41.45 22.37
C TYR A 908 -24.75 40.51 21.18
N PHE A 909 -25.69 39.55 21.32
CA PHE A 909 -26.14 38.64 20.26
C PHE A 909 -27.67 38.38 20.36
N PRO A 910 -28.45 38.62 19.29
CA PRO A 910 -29.90 38.39 19.30
C PRO A 910 -30.25 36.91 19.53
N SER A 911 -30.84 36.59 20.68
CA SER A 911 -31.17 35.22 21.05
C SER A 911 -32.55 35.11 21.69
N ARG A 912 -33.23 33.99 21.46
CA ARG A 912 -34.50 33.62 22.08
C ARG A 912 -34.36 32.30 22.82
N TRP A 913 -35.13 32.13 23.87
CA TRP A 913 -35.19 30.86 24.59
C TRP A 913 -36.01 29.84 23.79
N CYS A 914 -35.44 28.66 23.51
CA CYS A 914 -36.17 27.56 22.88
C CYS A 914 -36.59 26.54 23.95
N PRO A 915 -37.89 26.40 24.25
CA PRO A 915 -38.37 25.49 25.29
C PRO A 915 -38.05 24.03 24.96
N VAL A 916 -38.08 23.64 23.69
CA VAL A 916 -37.85 22.27 23.21
C VAL A 916 -36.39 21.84 23.38
N LYS A 917 -35.45 22.77 23.22
CA LYS A 917 -34.00 22.51 23.34
C LYS A 917 -33.40 22.97 24.67
N GLN A 918 -34.20 23.59 25.54
CA GLN A 918 -33.79 24.21 26.80
C GLN A 918 -32.49 25.02 26.68
N MET A 919 -32.35 25.79 25.60
CA MET A 919 -31.17 26.64 25.37
C MET A 919 -31.57 27.92 24.64
N LYS A 920 -30.72 28.95 24.76
CA LYS A 920 -30.84 30.16 23.95
C LYS A 920 -30.41 29.86 22.52
N VAL A 921 -31.31 30.05 21.57
CA VAL A 921 -31.08 29.86 20.13
C VAL A 921 -31.07 31.23 19.47
N ALA A 922 -30.31 31.39 18.39
CA ALA A 922 -30.27 32.63 17.63
C ALA A 922 -31.66 33.01 17.10
N LYS A 923 -32.05 34.29 17.24
CA LYS A 923 -33.19 34.83 16.49
C LYS A 923 -32.85 34.87 15.00
N THR A 924 -33.83 34.72 14.11
CA THR A 924 -33.64 35.16 12.71
C THR A 924 -33.95 36.65 12.59
N PHE A 925 -33.56 37.30 11.50
CA PHE A 925 -33.80 38.73 11.32
C PHE A 925 -35.30 39.07 11.33
N GLU A 926 -36.12 38.19 10.76
CA GLU A 926 -37.58 38.35 10.71
C GLU A 926 -38.25 38.20 12.09
N GLU A 927 -37.56 37.57 13.05
CA GLU A 927 -38.02 37.41 14.44
C GLU A 927 -37.60 38.60 15.36
N CYS A 928 -36.93 39.61 14.81
CA CYS A 928 -36.47 40.78 15.56
C CYS A 928 -37.50 41.90 15.60
N ASP A 929 -37.83 42.35 16.80
CA ASP A 929 -38.89 43.33 17.11
C ASP A 929 -38.35 44.64 17.72
N ASN A 930 -37.03 44.73 17.93
CA ASN A 930 -36.36 45.89 18.51
C ASN A 930 -35.17 46.34 17.66
N ALA A 931 -34.87 47.64 17.72
CA ALA A 931 -33.85 48.27 16.87
C ALA A 931 -32.43 47.69 17.09
N ASN A 932 -32.05 47.34 18.33
CA ASN A 932 -30.72 46.80 18.64
C ASN A 932 -30.45 45.44 18.00
N ASP A 933 -31.43 44.53 18.02
CA ASP A 933 -31.33 43.23 17.35
C ASP A 933 -31.18 43.41 15.83
N CYS A 934 -31.98 44.30 15.22
CA CYS A 934 -31.93 44.58 13.79
C CYS A 934 -30.62 45.26 13.36
N ILE A 935 -30.11 46.22 14.15
CA ILE A 935 -28.80 46.88 13.92
C ILE A 935 -27.66 45.87 13.97
N TRP A 936 -27.72 44.87 14.85
CA TRP A 936 -26.73 43.80 14.92
C TRP A 936 -26.68 42.96 13.64
N PHE A 937 -27.84 42.54 13.14
CA PHE A 937 -27.94 41.78 11.88
C PHE A 937 -27.52 42.59 10.66
N LEU A 938 -27.89 43.87 10.60
CA LEU A 938 -27.50 44.77 9.52
C LEU A 938 -25.98 44.98 9.48
N ASN A 939 -25.33 45.13 10.63
CA ASN A 939 -23.87 45.19 10.72
C ASN A 939 -23.20 43.91 10.21
N LYS A 940 -23.76 42.72 10.51
CA LYS A 940 -23.25 41.45 9.99
C LYS A 940 -23.49 41.27 8.49
N ALA A 941 -24.60 41.78 7.97
CA ALA A 941 -24.88 41.78 6.54
C ALA A 941 -23.92 42.72 5.78
N LEU A 942 -23.61 43.88 6.36
CA LEU A 942 -22.61 44.83 5.85
C LEU A 942 -21.19 44.25 5.86
N GLU A 943 -20.76 43.59 6.95
CA GLU A 943 -19.45 42.91 7.02
C GLU A 943 -19.30 41.86 5.90
N ARG A 944 -20.38 41.11 5.60
CA ARG A 944 -20.38 40.14 4.49
C ARG A 944 -20.30 40.81 3.13
N TYR A 945 -21.00 41.93 2.93
CA TYR A 945 -20.92 42.70 1.68
C TYR A 945 -19.50 43.26 1.45
N GLU A 946 -18.90 43.87 2.48
CA GLU A 946 -17.55 44.41 2.47
C GLU A 946 -16.50 43.31 2.19
N HIS A 947 -16.70 42.11 2.74
CA HIS A 947 -15.81 40.97 2.50
C HIS A 947 -15.86 40.51 1.02
N LEU A 948 -17.07 40.42 0.44
CA LEU A 948 -17.26 40.06 -0.97
C LEU A 948 -16.62 41.11 -1.91
N GLN A 949 -16.74 42.40 -1.56
CA GLN A 949 -16.10 43.48 -2.30
C GLN A 949 -14.57 43.39 -2.22
N HIS A 950 -14.02 43.12 -1.04
CA HIS A 950 -12.57 42.98 -0.84
C HIS A 950 -11.98 41.75 -1.56
N ASP A 951 -12.69 40.62 -1.56
CA ASP A 951 -12.26 39.41 -2.26
C ASP A 951 -12.27 39.58 -3.79
N GLN A 952 -13.25 40.32 -4.33
CA GLN A 952 -13.28 40.69 -5.74
C GLN A 952 -12.07 41.57 -6.12
N VAL A 953 -11.76 42.60 -5.33
CA VAL A 953 -10.62 43.50 -5.54
C VAL A 953 -9.30 42.75 -5.45
N ARG A 954 -9.16 41.83 -4.50
CA ARG A 954 -7.95 41.02 -4.32
C ARG A 954 -7.69 40.08 -5.49
N ARG A 955 -8.73 39.50 -6.10
CA ARG A 955 -8.61 38.66 -7.30
C ARG A 955 -8.20 39.47 -8.53
N ARG A 956 -8.79 40.66 -8.74
CA ARG A 956 -8.35 41.59 -9.80
C ARG A 956 -6.89 42.01 -9.64
N ASN A 957 -6.46 42.35 -8.42
CA ASN A 957 -5.07 42.73 -8.15
C ASN A 957 -4.08 41.57 -8.37
N ARG A 958 -4.47 40.34 -8.03
CA ARG A 958 -3.65 39.15 -8.26
C ARG A 958 -3.51 38.82 -9.75
N ARG A 959 -4.54 39.06 -10.58
CA ARG A 959 -4.43 38.95 -12.04
C ARG A 959 -3.54 40.02 -12.65
N ARG A 960 -3.63 41.27 -12.20
CA ARG A 960 -2.70 42.34 -12.63
C ARG A 960 -1.26 41.98 -12.29
N LEU A 961 -1.01 41.45 -11.10
CA LEU A 961 0.31 40.97 -10.69
C LEU A 961 0.78 39.78 -11.55
N ASN A 962 -0.09 38.81 -11.84
CA ASN A 962 0.28 37.67 -12.69
C ASN A 962 0.49 38.07 -14.16
N ARG A 963 -0.26 39.03 -14.72
CA ARG A 963 0.01 39.60 -16.06
C ARG A 963 1.34 40.35 -16.08
N ALA A 964 1.66 41.11 -15.04
CA ALA A 964 2.95 41.78 -14.91
C ALA A 964 4.11 40.78 -14.82
N ILE A 965 3.91 39.64 -14.14
CA ILE A 965 4.89 38.56 -14.08
C ILE A 965 5.06 37.87 -15.45
N MET A 966 3.97 37.62 -16.20
CA MET A 966 4.08 37.03 -17.54
C MET A 966 4.65 37.98 -18.59
N GLN A 967 4.52 39.30 -18.40
CA GLN A 967 5.20 40.30 -19.23
C GLN A 967 6.71 40.43 -18.94
N MET A 968 7.20 39.93 -17.79
CA MET A 968 8.64 39.91 -17.49
C MET A 968 9.35 38.63 -17.99
N ASP A 969 8.61 37.60 -18.38
CA ASP A 969 9.17 36.31 -18.86
C ASP A 969 9.20 36.18 -20.39
N ASN A 970 8.67 37.16 -21.15
CA ASN A 970 8.65 37.16 -22.62
C ASN A 970 9.31 38.42 -23.20
N ASP A 971 10.64 38.46 -23.19
CA ASP A 971 11.44 39.29 -24.11
C ASP A 971 11.84 38.43 -25.33
N SER A 972 10.89 38.25 -26.27
CA SER A 972 11.17 38.10 -27.71
C SER A 972 9.86 38.12 -28.52
N ASP A 973 9.65 39.24 -29.23
CA ASP A 973 8.76 39.51 -30.37
C ASP A 973 7.32 38.97 -30.43
N SER A 974 6.35 39.87 -30.31
CA SER A 974 5.61 40.47 -31.44
C SER A 974 4.26 41.08 -30.99
N THR A 975 3.89 42.17 -31.66
CA THR A 975 2.71 43.01 -31.46
C THR A 975 1.38 42.29 -31.71
N SER A 976 0.40 42.46 -30.80
CA SER A 976 -1.01 42.66 -31.17
C SER A 976 -1.77 43.37 -30.04
N GLU A 977 -2.29 44.56 -30.36
CA GLU A 977 -3.29 45.26 -29.56
C GLU A 977 -4.63 44.53 -29.57
N GLY A 978 -5.36 44.66 -28.46
CA GLY A 978 -6.82 44.46 -28.40
C GLY A 978 -7.28 43.07 -27.99
N GLU A 979 -7.57 42.89 -26.71
CA GLU A 979 -8.56 41.89 -26.26
C GLU A 979 -9.13 42.31 -24.90
N GLU A 980 -10.40 42.73 -24.92
CA GLU A 980 -11.21 42.94 -23.72
C GLU A 980 -11.30 41.63 -22.92
N ALA A 981 -10.97 41.69 -21.63
CA ALA A 981 -10.91 40.52 -20.78
C ALA A 981 -12.32 39.98 -20.49
N GLU A 982 -12.70 38.85 -21.11
CA GLU A 982 -13.85 38.05 -20.71
C GLU A 982 -13.76 37.67 -19.23
N CYS A 983 -14.81 37.97 -18.48
CA CYS A 983 -14.91 37.69 -17.05
C CYS A 983 -15.12 36.19 -16.83
N THR A 984 -14.35 35.56 -15.95
CA THR A 984 -14.52 34.13 -15.64
C THR A 984 -15.82 33.90 -14.85
N SER A 985 -16.50 32.77 -15.09
CA SER A 985 -17.73 32.34 -14.38
C SER A 985 -17.71 32.53 -12.85
N ASP A 986 -16.58 32.34 -12.19
CA ASP A 986 -16.41 32.55 -10.75
C ASP A 986 -16.47 34.03 -10.31
N GLU A 987 -16.02 34.95 -11.16
CA GLU A 987 -16.12 36.40 -10.90
C GLU A 987 -17.55 36.89 -11.14
N GLU A 988 -18.22 36.42 -12.19
CA GLU A 988 -19.65 36.70 -12.42
C GLU A 988 -20.50 36.20 -11.23
N SER A 989 -20.18 35.02 -10.71
CA SER A 989 -20.82 34.46 -9.51
C SER A 989 -20.59 35.34 -8.27
N LEU A 990 -19.38 35.88 -8.08
CA LEU A 990 -19.08 36.83 -6.99
C LEU A 990 -19.80 38.18 -7.16
N VAL A 991 -19.92 38.70 -8.39
CA VAL A 991 -20.70 39.91 -8.68
C VAL A 991 -22.18 39.69 -8.38
N MET A 992 -22.74 38.54 -8.80
CA MET A 992 -24.11 38.15 -8.48
C MET A 992 -24.35 38.00 -6.98
N MET A 993 -23.44 37.33 -6.25
CA MET A 993 -23.52 37.19 -4.80
C MET A 993 -23.42 38.54 -4.09
N ARG A 994 -22.55 39.45 -4.55
CA ARG A 994 -22.45 40.82 -4.02
C ARG A 994 -23.73 41.61 -4.22
N LYS A 995 -24.33 41.57 -5.42
CA LYS A 995 -25.61 42.23 -5.73
C LYS A 995 -26.76 41.69 -4.87
N LYS A 996 -26.84 40.36 -4.70
CA LYS A 996 -27.83 39.74 -3.81
C LYS A 996 -27.63 40.18 -2.36
N GLN A 997 -26.38 40.23 -1.89
CA GLN A 997 -26.07 40.67 -0.53
C GLN A 997 -26.37 42.16 -0.33
N ALA A 998 -26.13 43.03 -1.33
CA ALA A 998 -26.55 44.44 -1.30
C ALA A 998 -28.06 44.57 -1.11
N GLN A 999 -28.86 43.79 -1.85
CA GLN A 999 -30.32 43.81 -1.71
C GLN A 999 -30.76 43.41 -0.28
N VAL A 1000 -30.11 42.42 0.31
CA VAL A 1000 -30.37 42.01 1.70
C VAL A 1000 -30.05 43.14 2.67
N VAL A 1001 -28.92 43.83 2.49
CA VAL A 1001 -28.53 44.99 3.32
C VAL A 1001 -29.54 46.13 3.19
N ARG A 1002 -29.99 46.47 1.97
CA ARG A 1002 -30.99 47.53 1.72
C ARG A 1002 -32.35 47.21 2.34
N ASN A 1003 -32.79 45.95 2.27
CA ASN A 1003 -34.05 45.53 2.89
C ASN A 1003 -33.97 45.64 4.42
N MET A 1004 -32.83 45.27 5.01
CA MET A 1004 -32.61 45.39 6.46
C MET A 1004 -32.48 46.85 6.92
N GLU A 1005 -31.87 47.72 6.10
CA GLU A 1005 -31.77 49.18 6.34
C GLU A 1005 -33.14 49.82 6.52
N THR A 1006 -34.08 49.57 5.61
CA THR A 1006 -35.44 50.13 5.68
C THR A 1006 -36.14 49.77 6.99
N GLN A 1007 -36.09 48.48 7.38
CA GLN A 1007 -36.74 48.00 8.60
C GLN A 1007 -36.11 48.54 9.88
N VAL A 1008 -34.78 48.75 9.89
CA VAL A 1008 -34.09 49.39 11.02
C VAL A 1008 -34.54 50.85 11.17
N HIS A 1009 -34.63 51.61 10.09
CA HIS A 1009 -35.09 53.00 10.13
C HIS A 1009 -36.55 53.13 10.57
N GLU A 1010 -37.44 52.27 10.09
CA GLU A 1010 -38.85 52.25 10.51
C GLU A 1010 -39.02 51.96 12.00
N LEU A 1011 -38.26 51.00 12.55
CA LEU A 1011 -38.30 50.65 13.97
C LEU A 1011 -37.71 51.73 14.86
N ILE A 1012 -36.66 52.42 14.41
CA ILE A 1012 -36.08 53.56 15.14
C ILE A 1012 -37.04 54.76 15.11
N GLU A 1013 -37.68 55.06 13.98
CA GLU A 1013 -38.72 56.10 13.91
C GLU A 1013 -39.90 55.78 14.82
N ALA A 1014 -40.38 54.53 14.82
CA ALA A 1014 -41.44 54.08 15.71
C ALA A 1014 -41.04 54.21 17.19
N HIS A 1015 -39.77 53.90 17.51
CA HIS A 1015 -39.20 54.09 18.85
C HIS A 1015 -39.17 55.58 19.24
N TYR A 1016 -38.74 56.47 18.35
CA TYR A 1016 -38.73 57.92 18.58
C TYR A 1016 -40.13 58.52 18.72
N ARG A 1017 -41.14 57.99 18.03
CA ARG A 1017 -42.55 58.39 18.19
C ARG A 1017 -43.12 57.92 19.54
N ARG A 1018 -42.74 56.71 19.99
CA ARG A 1018 -43.23 56.11 21.24
C ARG A 1018 -42.53 56.66 22.49
N TYR A 1019 -41.28 57.08 22.35
CA TYR A 1019 -40.44 57.60 23.43
C TYR A 1019 -39.73 58.91 23.02
N PRO A 1020 -40.46 60.03 22.89
CA PRO A 1020 -39.92 61.30 22.41
C PRO A 1020 -38.80 61.89 23.29
N GLN A 1021 -38.69 61.44 24.55
CA GLN A 1021 -37.59 61.81 25.45
C GLN A 1021 -36.24 61.13 25.11
N TRP A 1022 -36.23 60.14 24.22
CA TRP A 1022 -35.03 59.43 23.75
C TRP A 1022 -34.68 59.73 22.29
N LYS A 1023 -35.14 60.87 21.74
CA LYS A 1023 -35.12 61.22 20.31
C LYS A 1023 -33.73 61.36 19.65
N LYS A 1024 -32.65 60.88 20.29
CA LYS A 1024 -31.27 60.92 19.81
C LYS A 1024 -30.44 59.70 20.24
N CYS A 1025 -31.05 58.68 20.86
CA CYS A 1025 -30.29 57.58 21.47
C CYS A 1025 -29.61 56.65 20.46
N TYR A 1026 -30.03 56.65 19.19
CA TYR A 1026 -29.41 55.86 18.11
C TYR A 1026 -28.61 56.73 17.12
N ASP A 1027 -28.51 58.05 17.35
CA ASP A 1027 -27.83 58.97 16.42
C ASP A 1027 -26.33 58.62 16.19
N PRO A 1028 -25.55 58.21 17.21
CA PRO A 1028 -24.15 57.79 17.03
C PRO A 1028 -24.03 56.54 16.16
N GLU A 1029 -24.84 55.51 16.44
CA GLU A 1029 -24.86 54.24 15.70
C GLU A 1029 -25.33 54.43 14.26
N LEU A 1030 -26.38 55.25 14.05
CA LEU A 1030 -26.87 55.60 12.73
C LEU A 1030 -25.84 56.38 11.91
N ARG A 1031 -25.02 57.23 12.52
CA ARG A 1031 -23.98 58.00 11.80
C ARG A 1031 -22.92 57.08 11.18
N GLU A 1032 -22.45 56.10 11.94
CA GLU A 1032 -21.48 55.10 11.47
C GLU A 1032 -22.11 54.14 10.46
N LEU A 1033 -23.34 53.69 10.73
CA LEU A 1033 -24.08 52.79 9.85
C LEU A 1033 -24.36 53.45 8.49
N ASN A 1034 -24.81 54.70 8.47
CA ASN A 1034 -25.08 55.46 7.25
C ASN A 1034 -23.81 55.66 6.40
N TYR A 1035 -22.65 55.88 7.04
CA TYR A 1035 -21.37 55.98 6.33
C TYR A 1035 -21.00 54.67 5.61
N ARG A 1036 -21.31 53.52 6.22
CA ARG A 1036 -21.06 52.20 5.62
C ARG A 1036 -22.11 51.85 4.57
N LEU A 1037 -23.38 52.17 4.79
CA LEU A 1037 -24.48 51.98 3.85
C LEU A 1037 -24.32 52.81 2.57
N ALA A 1038 -23.73 54.00 2.66
CA ALA A 1038 -23.40 54.84 1.50
C ALA A 1038 -22.41 54.18 0.52
N LYS A 1039 -21.66 53.15 0.96
CA LYS A 1039 -20.70 52.40 0.14
C LYS A 1039 -21.29 51.13 -0.48
N VAL A 1040 -22.57 50.84 -0.21
CA VAL A 1040 -23.29 49.68 -0.74
C VAL A 1040 -23.94 50.07 -2.08
N GLU A 1041 -23.27 49.70 -3.16
CA GLU A 1041 -23.75 49.79 -4.55
C GLU A 1041 -24.73 48.68 -4.91
#